data_AF-A0A397E1G8-F1
#
_entry.id   AF-A0A397E1G8-F1
#
_cell.length_a   1.000
_cell.length_b   1.000
_cell.length_c   1.000
_cell.angle_alpha   90.00
_cell.angle_beta   90.00
_cell.angle_gamma   90.00
#
_symmetry.space_group_name_H-M   'P 1'
#
loop_
_entity.id
_entity.type
_entity.pdbx_description
1 polymer ?
#
loop_
_entity_poly.entity_id
_entity_poly.type
_entity_poly.pdbx_seq_one_letter_code
_entity_poly.pdbx_strand_id
1 'polypeptide(L)'
;MNGDAKPTNEEEKTDTVPVNQPTAEELRQKRLERLAALEASTAASNADVASAPTPPPVQRPPPANQVKAITPAPIEHGNHGPSPQLSNAPDLTKRKSSTRRDPLHNALQQILGVTLTESHAGPTFVYVATDSDTINSDNLSEVLYLRLLVDDPTYSSALEYLFAVHQRVRTESSGLNDADRLVVQSVQEQCINYSVTCLLEPEMFPSKVTPLEAFDALVRSPNASTSSYLEALAAGLEAQGGNAAVGRVGGPILQKLVSEVFLGSQSILAVESWSSPIQTIGSLVRIKGFATVFTNIPGFLLTPPLNGRRLQDATALGILLRFSTDAPDPAIKDLFANITKRSSRVDVNKSVESLRSKLSLLHNIVTDIFRSLLKGGAHSKTRTIQWLEQAMVVNVEGSKENPNPALVSTAGMLINLNVVLLRLCGPFLPPSTKHALIDATFWKCCSSPLFPQDTTKLVAPSSSSEQQQPAPPSAALASFNFITQCFFLTLRAVHIGPVATIGKYMRLLRQLSYMQNHMDDDPRGRAQFEMLAATKMIIDAKLLQPELLHDLVRFALLSANVTCRLCLSPNGNAVALAGLDLLPLVTPADALLVPSVPEHVVEDILSIVLFVARFAPDELKSFEFGDFLTMALIFLSSPQLIRSPHLRAKMSECLFEMCLPSHESEDRPTAAIPSAVAVLVQSKLAQQHLAPSLLALYGDVEQTGFYEKLEHRWESQSPQWLSLDEAVREQKQSLLAEKERTVTSSLQLANETIHMMSYLTSEIQAPFLTAELEDRLVGMLNSVLVKLAGPRGLDLKVTNPEVYKFRPKVMLREIVETILHFSQYESFQLAVATNGLYDASVYRKCAGILQRTQVVDAAKVAAFDSFAQTVEDLFKSNTQDEAMLGDIPDEFMDPLLWQLMKEPVTLPSGYVVDRATITQHLMNDASDPFTRSPLTVDQLVPNAALKAQIQAWVAAQHK
;
A
#
# COMPACT_ATOMS: atom_id res chain seq x y z
N MET A 1 46.42 -57.28 -59.89
CA MET A 1 45.10 -57.90 -59.59
C MET A 1 44.14 -56.78 -59.20
N ASN A 2 43.11 -56.37 -59.93
CA ASN A 2 42.78 -56.42 -61.38
C ASN A 2 42.28 -54.98 -61.69
N GLY A 3 42.76 -54.28 -62.73
CA GLY A 3 42.08 -54.09 -64.04
C GLY A 3 40.86 -53.14 -63.96
N ASP A 4 40.48 -52.26 -64.90
CA ASP A 4 40.97 -51.77 -66.20
C ASP A 4 40.02 -50.61 -66.63
N ALA A 5 40.28 -49.61 -67.51
CA ALA A 5 41.45 -49.18 -68.31
C ALA A 5 41.31 -47.68 -68.73
N LYS A 6 42.04 -47.25 -69.79
CA LYS A 6 41.89 -45.99 -70.59
C LYS A 6 40.60 -46.01 -71.47
N PRO A 7 40.12 -44.93 -72.18
CA PRO A 7 40.91 -43.87 -72.84
C PRO A 7 40.28 -42.44 -72.98
N THR A 8 40.88 -41.68 -73.91
CA THR A 8 40.79 -40.28 -74.38
C THR A 8 39.46 -39.74 -74.95
N ASN A 9 39.29 -38.40 -74.88
CA ASN A 9 39.09 -37.40 -75.97
C ASN A 9 38.80 -36.02 -75.33
N GLU A 10 39.42 -34.88 -75.67
CA GLU A 10 39.31 -34.06 -76.90
C GLU A 10 37.91 -33.49 -77.17
N GLU A 11 37.67 -32.21 -76.81
CA GLU A 11 37.40 -31.07 -77.73
C GLU A 11 36.97 -29.77 -76.99
N GLU A 12 37.05 -28.64 -77.68
CA GLU A 12 37.03 -27.26 -77.15
C GLU A 12 35.64 -26.73 -76.72
N LYS A 13 35.62 -25.82 -75.72
CA LYS A 13 34.54 -24.83 -75.56
C LYS A 13 35.04 -23.54 -74.88
N THR A 14 35.46 -22.59 -75.72
CA THR A 14 35.37 -21.11 -75.58
C THR A 14 35.34 -20.49 -74.18
N ASP A 15 36.33 -19.65 -73.89
CA ASP A 15 36.33 -18.71 -72.76
C ASP A 15 35.10 -17.79 -72.72
N THR A 16 34.39 -17.80 -71.60
CA THR A 16 33.61 -16.65 -71.12
C THR A 16 33.96 -16.39 -69.66
N VAL A 17 34.67 -15.28 -69.42
CA VAL A 17 35.04 -14.83 -68.07
C VAL A 17 33.78 -14.42 -67.31
N PRO A 18 33.44 -15.04 -66.16
CA PRO A 18 32.40 -14.52 -65.29
C PRO A 18 32.93 -13.27 -64.58
N VAL A 19 32.20 -12.16 -64.69
CA VAL A 19 32.47 -10.96 -63.90
C VAL A 19 32.21 -11.30 -62.43
N ASN A 20 33.24 -11.17 -61.60
CA ASN A 20 33.18 -11.52 -60.18
C ASN A 20 32.29 -10.52 -59.43
N GLN A 21 31.09 -10.93 -59.02
CA GLN A 21 30.22 -10.11 -58.18
C GLN A 21 30.79 -10.01 -56.76
N PRO A 22 30.78 -8.81 -56.13
CA PRO A 22 31.23 -8.66 -54.75
C PRO A 22 30.27 -9.38 -53.80
N THR A 23 30.83 -10.01 -52.78
CA THR A 23 30.06 -10.74 -51.76
C THR A 23 29.38 -9.79 -50.78
N ALA A 24 28.30 -10.26 -50.13
CA ALA A 24 27.52 -9.44 -49.19
C ALA A 24 28.35 -8.89 -48.01
N GLU A 25 29.43 -9.57 -47.62
CA GLU A 25 30.37 -9.11 -46.58
C GLU A 25 31.23 -7.92 -47.06
N GLU A 26 31.70 -7.92 -48.31
CA GLU A 26 32.47 -6.80 -48.88
C GLU A 26 31.60 -5.53 -49.02
N LEU A 27 30.32 -5.69 -49.36
CA LEU A 27 29.36 -4.58 -49.40
C LEU A 27 29.09 -4.01 -48.00
N ARG A 28 28.97 -4.89 -46.98
CA ARG A 28 28.80 -4.51 -45.58
C ARG A 28 30.00 -3.78 -45.02
N GLN A 29 31.21 -4.20 -45.37
CA GLN A 29 32.45 -3.59 -44.90
C GLN A 29 32.64 -2.16 -45.47
N LYS A 30 32.36 -1.95 -46.77
CA LYS A 30 32.34 -0.62 -47.38
C LYS A 30 31.29 0.33 -46.78
N ARG A 31 30.14 -0.18 -46.31
CA ARG A 31 29.11 0.62 -45.62
C ARG A 31 29.59 1.10 -44.24
N LEU A 32 30.27 0.24 -43.48
CA LEU A 32 30.89 0.59 -42.19
C LEU A 32 32.00 1.65 -42.33
N GLU A 33 32.87 1.53 -43.34
CA GLU A 33 33.94 2.52 -43.59
C GLU A 33 33.40 3.91 -43.96
N ARG A 34 32.27 3.99 -44.69
CA ARG A 34 31.62 5.27 -45.03
C ARG A 34 30.94 5.94 -43.83
N LEU A 35 30.34 5.16 -42.92
CA LEU A 35 29.74 5.69 -41.69
C LEU A 35 30.78 6.35 -40.77
N ALA A 36 31.92 5.69 -40.55
CA ALA A 36 33.01 6.22 -39.74
C ALA A 36 33.60 7.55 -40.27
N ALA A 37 33.56 7.77 -41.59
CA ALA A 37 34.03 9.00 -42.22
C ALA A 37 33.08 10.20 -41.98
N LEU A 38 31.78 9.97 -41.78
CA LEU A 38 30.77 11.01 -41.55
C LEU A 38 30.78 11.50 -40.10
N GLU A 39 30.93 10.60 -39.12
CA GLU A 39 30.97 10.98 -37.70
C GLU A 39 32.11 11.97 -37.40
N ALA A 40 33.29 11.75 -38.00
CA ALA A 40 34.46 12.62 -37.87
C ALA A 40 34.24 14.06 -38.40
N SER A 41 33.34 14.25 -39.37
CA SER A 41 32.98 15.57 -39.92
C SER A 41 32.15 16.40 -38.91
N THR A 42 31.24 15.75 -38.19
CA THR A 42 30.27 16.42 -37.30
C THR A 42 30.84 16.91 -35.96
N ALA A 43 32.11 16.66 -35.69
CA ALA A 43 32.79 17.12 -34.47
C ALA A 43 33.37 18.54 -34.59
N ALA A 44 33.55 19.06 -35.82
CA ALA A 44 34.25 20.32 -36.07
C ALA A 44 33.37 21.59 -35.98
N SER A 45 32.04 21.46 -36.00
CA SER A 45 31.10 22.59 -36.11
C SER A 45 30.59 23.17 -34.79
N ASN A 46 30.84 22.52 -33.64
CA ASN A 46 30.24 22.87 -32.35
C ASN A 46 31.00 23.94 -31.53
N ALA A 47 31.90 24.72 -32.14
CA ALA A 47 32.79 25.64 -31.41
C ALA A 47 32.31 27.11 -31.32
N ASP A 48 31.37 27.55 -32.16
CA ASP A 48 31.17 28.99 -32.47
C ASP A 48 29.73 29.54 -32.27
N VAL A 49 29.09 29.29 -31.12
CA VAL A 49 27.92 30.11 -30.68
C VAL A 49 27.90 30.35 -29.17
N ALA A 50 28.58 31.40 -28.69
CA ALA A 50 28.44 31.86 -27.30
C ALA A 50 28.74 33.37 -27.12
N SER A 51 27.75 34.26 -27.32
CA SER A 51 27.83 35.65 -26.77
C SER A 51 26.52 36.49 -26.85
N ALA A 52 25.83 36.64 -25.71
CA ALA A 52 25.15 37.86 -25.19
C ALA A 52 24.00 38.53 -26.02
N PRO A 53 23.33 39.62 -25.54
CA PRO A 53 23.28 40.25 -24.20
C PRO A 53 21.84 40.49 -23.62
N THR A 54 21.76 40.98 -22.38
CA THR A 54 20.54 41.36 -21.61
C THR A 54 20.13 42.85 -21.70
N PRO A 55 18.84 43.20 -21.49
CA PRO A 55 18.37 44.58 -21.21
C PRO A 55 17.98 44.84 -19.72
N PRO A 56 17.72 46.12 -19.31
CA PRO A 56 17.96 46.61 -17.94
C PRO A 56 16.71 46.89 -17.05
N PRO A 57 16.86 47.31 -15.77
CA PRO A 57 15.77 47.39 -14.77
C PRO A 57 15.13 48.78 -14.60
N VAL A 58 13.95 48.84 -13.94
CA VAL A 58 13.25 50.09 -13.57
C VAL A 58 12.75 50.06 -12.11
N GLN A 59 12.86 51.20 -11.40
CA GLN A 59 12.55 51.36 -9.96
C GLN A 59 11.20 52.06 -9.68
N ARG A 60 10.74 52.00 -8.41
CA ARG A 60 9.58 52.76 -7.84
C ARG A 60 9.88 54.29 -7.78
N PRO A 61 8.88 55.17 -7.53
CA PRO A 61 8.70 55.74 -6.16
C PRO A 61 7.18 56.08 -5.84
N PRO A 62 6.75 56.96 -4.88
CA PRO A 62 5.85 56.53 -3.80
C PRO A 62 4.60 57.46 -3.52
N PRO A 63 4.30 58.03 -2.32
CA PRO A 63 3.03 57.75 -1.59
C PRO A 63 2.19 58.99 -1.15
N ALA A 64 0.99 58.75 -0.55
CA ALA A 64 0.20 59.60 0.39
C ALA A 64 -1.31 59.24 0.32
N ASN A 65 -2.21 59.45 1.31
CA ASN A 65 -2.07 59.81 2.73
C ASN A 65 -3.28 59.35 3.58
N GLN A 66 -3.07 59.46 4.90
CA GLN A 66 -3.86 59.17 6.12
C GLN A 66 -5.34 59.65 6.24
N VAL A 67 -5.93 59.35 7.42
CA VAL A 67 -7.14 59.89 8.12
C VAL A 67 -8.35 58.91 8.11
N LYS A 68 -8.98 58.49 9.23
CA LYS A 68 -8.75 58.66 10.70
C LYS A 68 -9.41 57.50 11.51
N ALA A 69 -9.28 57.51 12.84
CA ALA A 69 -10.02 56.65 13.81
C ALA A 69 -10.90 57.50 14.76
N ILE A 70 -11.84 56.88 15.50
CA ILE A 70 -12.42 57.33 16.80
C ILE A 70 -13.12 56.14 17.53
N THR A 71 -13.05 56.15 18.86
CA THR A 71 -13.54 55.14 19.85
C THR A 71 -14.90 55.49 20.49
N PRO A 72 -15.57 54.56 21.23
CA PRO A 72 -16.91 54.77 21.79
C PRO A 72 -17.00 54.93 23.34
N ALA A 73 -17.99 55.70 23.83
CA ALA A 73 -18.57 55.78 25.21
C ALA A 73 -19.42 57.10 25.35
N PRO A 74 -20.28 57.36 26.38
CA PRO A 74 -21.05 56.49 27.31
C PRO A 74 -22.52 56.94 27.66
N ILE A 75 -23.33 56.04 28.27
CA ILE A 75 -24.24 56.17 29.47
C ILE A 75 -25.54 57.09 29.54
N GLU A 76 -26.67 56.44 29.90
CA GLU A 76 -27.81 56.79 30.84
C GLU A 76 -29.27 57.26 30.52
N HIS A 77 -30.16 56.84 31.46
CA HIS A 77 -31.57 57.18 31.82
C HIS A 77 -32.75 56.66 30.93
N GLY A 78 -33.92 56.23 31.45
CA GLY A 78 -34.35 55.96 32.85
C GLY A 78 -35.86 55.57 33.04
N ASN A 79 -36.15 54.82 34.12
CA ASN A 79 -37.40 54.68 34.95
C ASN A 79 -38.85 54.55 34.38
N HIS A 80 -39.63 53.56 34.87
CA HIS A 80 -40.83 53.70 35.75
C HIS A 80 -41.58 52.35 36.03
N GLY A 81 -42.17 52.19 37.24
CA GLY A 81 -43.05 51.06 37.67
C GLY A 81 -44.56 51.32 37.46
N PRO A 82 -45.54 50.67 38.16
CA PRO A 82 -45.48 50.03 39.50
C PRO A 82 -46.27 48.68 39.68
N SER A 83 -46.44 48.20 40.93
CA SER A 83 -47.22 47.00 41.36
C SER A 83 -48.49 47.35 42.19
N PRO A 84 -49.47 46.44 42.37
CA PRO A 84 -49.88 45.99 43.74
C PRO A 84 -50.44 44.53 43.84
N GLN A 85 -50.08 43.71 44.84
CA GLN A 85 -50.69 43.42 46.19
C GLN A 85 -51.67 42.22 46.34
N LEU A 86 -51.22 41.24 47.15
CA LEU A 86 -51.87 40.48 48.27
C LEU A 86 -53.36 40.04 48.26
N SER A 87 -53.56 38.71 48.38
CA SER A 87 -54.56 38.00 49.21
C SER A 87 -54.32 36.47 49.10
N ASN A 88 -54.74 35.54 49.99
CA ASN A 88 -55.20 35.56 51.40
C ASN A 88 -55.00 34.15 52.02
N ALA A 89 -55.00 34.01 53.35
CA ALA A 89 -54.96 32.71 54.06
C ALA A 89 -56.38 32.19 54.44
N PRO A 90 -56.53 30.89 54.76
CA PRO A 90 -57.11 30.55 56.07
C PRO A 90 -56.38 29.39 56.80
N ASP A 91 -56.66 29.27 58.08
CA ASP A 91 -56.00 28.40 59.08
C ASP A 91 -56.97 27.32 59.65
N LEU A 92 -56.42 26.43 60.47
CA LEU A 92 -57.05 25.58 61.50
C LEU A 92 -57.56 24.16 61.15
N THR A 93 -56.76 23.19 61.64
CA THR A 93 -57.17 21.98 62.39
C THR A 93 -57.80 20.78 61.66
N LYS A 94 -57.06 19.65 61.67
CA LYS A 94 -57.51 18.36 62.25
C LYS A 94 -56.39 17.31 62.31
N ARG A 95 -56.06 16.86 63.53
CA ARG A 95 -55.37 15.57 63.74
C ARG A 95 -56.29 14.43 63.29
N LYS A 96 -55.81 13.54 62.42
CA LYS A 96 -56.30 12.16 62.29
C LYS A 96 -55.14 11.21 61.94
N SER A 97 -54.72 10.45 62.93
CA SER A 97 -53.86 9.28 62.75
C SER A 97 -54.69 8.09 62.23
N SER A 98 -54.40 7.60 61.01
CA SER A 98 -54.01 6.20 60.78
C SER A 98 -53.96 5.81 59.30
N THR A 99 -52.93 5.03 58.95
CA THR A 99 -52.95 4.02 57.86
C THR A 99 -53.17 4.49 56.40
N ARG A 100 -52.36 5.43 55.95
CA ARG A 100 -51.75 5.39 54.60
C ARG A 100 -50.42 6.17 54.67
N ARG A 101 -49.28 5.48 54.76
CA ARG A 101 -47.96 6.15 54.60
C ARG A 101 -47.81 6.55 53.14
N ASP A 102 -47.36 7.77 52.88
CA ASP A 102 -47.28 8.32 51.52
C ASP A 102 -46.43 7.45 50.59
N PRO A 103 -46.77 7.36 49.29
CA PRO A 103 -46.00 6.58 48.33
C PRO A 103 -44.54 7.06 48.25
N LEU A 104 -44.31 8.37 48.33
CA LEU A 104 -42.98 8.96 48.43
C LEU A 104 -42.22 8.48 49.67
N HIS A 105 -42.85 8.48 50.85
CA HIS A 105 -42.21 8.02 52.08
C HIS A 105 -41.77 6.55 51.96
N ASN A 106 -42.66 5.67 51.46
CA ASN A 106 -42.33 4.26 51.30
C ASN A 106 -41.21 4.06 50.25
N ALA A 107 -41.23 4.82 49.14
CA ALA A 107 -40.18 4.77 48.14
C ALA A 107 -38.82 5.24 48.69
N LEU A 108 -38.77 6.35 49.43
CA LEU A 108 -37.55 6.82 50.09
C LEU A 108 -37.07 5.82 51.16
N GLN A 109 -37.99 5.19 51.89
CA GLN A 109 -37.68 4.13 52.85
C GLN A 109 -36.95 2.95 52.17
N GLN A 110 -37.44 2.49 51.01
CA GLN A 110 -36.83 1.42 50.21
C GLN A 110 -35.50 1.85 49.57
N ILE A 111 -35.44 3.05 48.99
CA ILE A 111 -34.24 3.59 48.32
C ILE A 111 -33.06 3.68 49.31
N LEU A 112 -33.30 4.23 50.50
CA LEU A 112 -32.27 4.41 51.53
C LEU A 112 -32.05 3.13 52.37
N GLY A 113 -33.01 2.22 52.47
CA GLY A 113 -32.91 1.07 53.38
C GLY A 113 -32.87 1.51 54.85
N VAL A 114 -33.65 2.55 55.18
CA VAL A 114 -33.72 3.19 56.50
C VAL A 114 -35.12 3.08 57.07
N THR A 115 -35.28 3.03 58.39
CA THR A 115 -36.56 3.29 59.05
C THR A 115 -36.42 4.31 60.17
N LEU A 116 -37.41 5.19 60.32
CA LEU A 116 -37.49 6.15 61.42
C LEU A 116 -38.30 5.61 62.62
N THR A 117 -38.77 4.35 62.55
CA THR A 117 -39.48 3.69 63.65
C THR A 117 -38.72 2.44 64.08
N GLU A 118 -38.30 2.38 65.34
CA GLU A 118 -37.52 1.28 65.91
C GLU A 118 -38.21 -0.09 65.76
N SER A 119 -39.54 -0.13 65.80
CA SER A 119 -40.36 -1.33 65.62
C SER A 119 -40.34 -1.93 64.21
N HIS A 120 -39.79 -1.22 63.22
CA HIS A 120 -39.59 -1.71 61.85
C HIS A 120 -38.11 -2.02 61.53
N ALA A 121 -37.22 -1.92 62.52
CA ALA A 121 -35.82 -2.28 62.36
C ALA A 121 -35.68 -3.78 62.05
N GLY A 122 -34.80 -4.13 61.10
CA GLY A 122 -34.61 -5.52 60.68
C GLY A 122 -33.50 -5.65 59.64
N PRO A 123 -33.31 -6.83 59.03
CA PRO A 123 -32.23 -7.07 58.07
C PRO A 123 -32.34 -6.23 56.79
N THR A 124 -33.51 -5.64 56.51
CA THR A 124 -33.78 -4.82 55.32
C THR A 124 -33.77 -3.31 55.59
N PHE A 125 -33.98 -2.89 56.85
CA PHE A 125 -34.09 -1.48 57.22
C PHE A 125 -33.30 -1.19 58.49
N VAL A 126 -32.32 -0.30 58.37
CA VAL A 126 -31.53 0.21 59.50
C VAL A 126 -32.30 1.33 60.19
N TYR A 127 -32.43 1.28 61.51
CA TYR A 127 -33.07 2.35 62.28
C TYR A 127 -32.16 3.58 62.35
N VAL A 128 -32.72 4.75 62.07
CA VAL A 128 -32.07 6.06 62.23
C VAL A 128 -32.98 6.95 63.07
N ALA A 129 -32.46 7.46 64.18
CA ALA A 129 -33.20 8.36 65.06
C ALA A 129 -33.20 9.79 64.51
N THR A 130 -34.39 10.35 64.29
CA THR A 130 -34.63 11.75 63.90
C THR A 130 -35.90 12.27 64.58
N ASP A 131 -36.09 13.59 64.63
CA ASP A 131 -37.27 14.23 65.24
C ASP A 131 -38.59 14.08 64.44
N SER A 132 -38.59 13.34 63.32
CA SER A 132 -39.74 13.14 62.42
C SER A 132 -40.10 11.66 62.24
N ASP A 133 -41.40 11.36 62.21
CA ASP A 133 -41.92 10.01 61.92
C ASP A 133 -41.92 9.66 60.41
N THR A 134 -41.70 10.63 59.51
CA THR A 134 -41.73 10.40 58.05
C THR A 134 -40.58 11.08 57.31
N ILE A 135 -39.90 10.30 56.47
CA ILE A 135 -38.95 10.78 55.45
C ILE A 135 -39.69 11.59 54.38
N ASN A 136 -39.25 12.83 54.13
CA ASN A 136 -39.78 13.78 53.14
C ASN A 136 -38.62 14.56 52.46
N SER A 137 -38.91 15.62 51.70
CA SER A 137 -37.88 16.46 51.06
C SER A 137 -36.95 17.17 52.04
N ASP A 138 -37.45 17.50 53.22
CA ASP A 138 -36.83 18.48 54.11
C ASP A 138 -35.85 17.81 55.08
N ASN A 139 -36.13 16.57 55.49
CA ASN A 139 -35.23 15.77 56.32
C ASN A 139 -34.36 14.76 55.55
N LEU A 140 -34.51 14.67 54.22
CA LEU A 140 -33.78 13.71 53.38
C LEU A 140 -32.26 13.75 53.61
N SER A 141 -31.67 14.95 53.60
CA SER A 141 -30.23 15.16 53.72
C SER A 141 -29.68 14.71 55.09
N GLU A 142 -30.45 14.96 56.15
CA GLU A 142 -30.13 14.54 57.52
C GLU A 142 -30.21 13.02 57.66
N VAL A 143 -31.31 12.42 57.19
CA VAL A 143 -31.52 10.96 57.21
C VAL A 143 -30.42 10.22 56.44
N LEU A 144 -30.02 10.72 55.27
CA LEU A 144 -28.93 10.16 54.48
C LEU A 144 -27.57 10.32 55.18
N TYR A 145 -27.27 11.49 55.75
CA TYR A 145 -26.02 11.73 56.48
C TYR A 145 -25.90 10.82 57.71
N LEU A 146 -26.91 10.80 58.57
CA LEU A 146 -26.95 9.93 59.75
C LEU A 146 -26.82 8.45 59.36
N ARG A 147 -27.44 8.04 58.25
CA ARG A 147 -27.32 6.67 57.75
C ARG A 147 -25.91 6.27 57.32
N LEU A 148 -25.13 7.21 56.79
CA LEU A 148 -23.72 6.99 56.41
C LEU A 148 -22.78 6.88 57.63
N LEU A 149 -23.20 7.36 58.80
CA LEU A 149 -22.45 7.22 60.06
C LEU A 149 -22.74 5.90 60.79
N VAL A 150 -23.81 5.18 60.43
CA VAL A 150 -24.15 3.88 61.04
C VAL A 150 -23.42 2.76 60.30
N ASP A 151 -22.51 2.08 61.01
CA ASP A 151 -21.84 0.86 60.50
C ASP A 151 -22.88 -0.24 60.25
N ASP A 152 -22.83 -0.81 59.05
CA ASP A 152 -23.79 -1.79 58.55
C ASP A 152 -23.04 -3.09 58.23
N PRO A 153 -23.42 -4.25 58.80
CA PRO A 153 -22.77 -5.52 58.47
C PRO A 153 -22.89 -5.92 56.99
N THR A 154 -23.86 -5.39 56.24
CA THR A 154 -24.17 -5.80 54.86
C THR A 154 -23.29 -5.15 53.78
N TYR A 155 -22.67 -3.99 54.06
CA TYR A 155 -21.76 -3.29 53.14
C TYR A 155 -20.35 -3.18 53.72
N SER A 156 -19.34 -3.20 52.85
CA SER A 156 -17.92 -3.08 53.26
C SER A 156 -17.47 -1.61 53.33
N SER A 157 -18.18 -0.72 52.64
CA SER A 157 -17.91 0.71 52.62
C SER A 157 -19.18 1.56 52.40
N ALA A 158 -19.11 2.83 52.80
CA ALA A 158 -20.12 3.84 52.48
C ALA A 158 -20.34 3.99 50.95
N LEU A 159 -19.30 3.80 50.14
CA LEU A 159 -19.38 3.88 48.68
C LEU A 159 -20.20 2.73 48.07
N GLU A 160 -20.05 1.50 48.58
CA GLU A 160 -20.89 0.35 48.17
C GLU A 160 -22.36 0.58 48.50
N TYR A 161 -22.65 1.11 49.70
CA TYR A 161 -24.00 1.48 50.11
C TYR A 161 -24.59 2.56 49.20
N LEU A 162 -23.85 3.65 48.94
CA LEU A 162 -24.29 4.74 48.05
C LEU A 162 -24.55 4.24 46.63
N PHE A 163 -23.69 3.37 46.10
CA PHE A 163 -23.94 2.74 44.82
C PHE A 163 -25.22 1.88 44.81
N ALA A 164 -25.50 1.14 45.88
CA ALA A 164 -26.75 0.40 46.03
C ALA A 164 -27.98 1.31 46.16
N VAL A 165 -27.86 2.48 46.81
CA VAL A 165 -28.89 3.54 46.81
C VAL A 165 -29.15 4.02 45.37
N HIS A 166 -28.09 4.32 44.59
CA HIS A 166 -28.21 4.73 43.19
C HIS A 166 -28.87 3.66 42.30
N GLN A 167 -28.66 2.37 42.59
CA GLN A 167 -29.39 1.28 41.95
C GLN A 167 -30.89 1.28 42.30
N ARG A 168 -31.23 1.42 43.60
CA ARG A 168 -32.63 1.42 44.08
C ARG A 168 -33.41 2.66 43.63
N VAL A 169 -32.77 3.82 43.52
CA VAL A 169 -33.37 5.03 42.89
C VAL A 169 -33.97 4.69 41.51
N ARG A 170 -33.28 3.88 40.70
CA ARG A 170 -33.72 3.50 39.36
C ARG A 170 -34.88 2.50 39.35
N THR A 171 -35.00 1.61 40.34
CA THR A 171 -36.10 0.65 40.41
C THR A 171 -37.37 1.32 40.95
N GLU A 172 -37.25 2.06 42.05
CA GLU A 172 -38.39 2.62 42.79
C GLU A 172 -38.97 3.90 42.13
N SER A 173 -38.23 4.59 41.27
CA SER A 173 -38.72 5.78 40.55
C SER A 173 -39.81 5.50 39.50
N SER A 174 -39.99 4.23 39.11
CA SER A 174 -40.88 3.84 38.02
C SER A 174 -42.38 4.10 38.28
N GLY A 175 -42.82 4.01 39.54
CA GLY A 175 -44.23 4.16 39.95
C GLY A 175 -44.62 5.51 40.56
N LEU A 176 -43.72 6.51 40.56
CA LEU A 176 -43.91 7.81 41.23
C LEU A 176 -44.43 8.91 40.30
N ASN A 177 -45.13 9.90 40.88
CA ASN A 177 -45.58 11.11 40.20
C ASN A 177 -44.41 12.07 39.94
N ASP A 178 -44.57 13.04 39.03
CA ASP A 178 -43.45 13.90 38.62
C ASP A 178 -42.88 14.78 39.75
N ALA A 179 -43.70 15.22 40.71
CA ALA A 179 -43.21 15.91 41.91
C ALA A 179 -42.37 15.00 42.82
N ASP A 180 -42.81 13.76 43.03
CA ASP A 180 -42.10 12.76 43.83
C ASP A 180 -40.78 12.33 43.14
N ARG A 181 -40.76 12.29 41.80
CA ARG A 181 -39.56 12.02 41.00
C ARG A 181 -38.49 13.09 41.16
N LEU A 182 -38.86 14.38 41.31
CA LEU A 182 -37.90 15.45 41.60
C LEU A 182 -37.23 15.25 42.98
N VAL A 183 -37.98 14.79 43.98
CA VAL A 183 -37.41 14.45 45.29
C VAL A 183 -36.45 13.26 45.16
N VAL A 184 -36.83 12.21 44.43
CA VAL A 184 -35.96 11.04 44.18
C VAL A 184 -34.71 11.40 43.34
N GLN A 185 -34.81 12.36 42.43
CA GLN A 185 -33.65 12.92 41.73
C GLN A 185 -32.71 13.65 42.70
N SER A 186 -33.24 14.38 43.68
CA SER A 186 -32.42 14.98 44.75
C SER A 186 -31.69 13.92 45.58
N VAL A 187 -32.30 12.76 45.85
CA VAL A 187 -31.59 11.61 46.48
C VAL A 187 -30.41 11.18 45.62
N GLN A 188 -30.59 11.10 44.30
CA GLN A 188 -29.54 10.71 43.36
C GLN A 188 -28.37 11.70 43.36
N GLU A 189 -28.66 13.00 43.32
CA GLU A 189 -27.67 14.07 43.37
C GLU A 189 -26.89 14.08 44.70
N GLN A 190 -27.58 13.97 45.83
CA GLN A 190 -26.94 13.85 47.15
C GLN A 190 -26.10 12.58 47.27
N CYS A 191 -26.59 11.45 46.77
CA CYS A 191 -25.86 10.19 46.73
C CYS A 191 -24.53 10.33 45.96
N ILE A 192 -24.53 10.99 44.80
CA ILE A 192 -23.31 11.27 44.04
C ILE A 192 -22.39 12.22 44.82
N ASN A 193 -22.92 13.30 45.40
CA ASN A 193 -22.12 14.23 46.19
C ASN A 193 -21.42 13.55 47.38
N TYR A 194 -22.13 12.75 48.17
CA TYR A 194 -21.51 11.97 49.24
C TYR A 194 -20.53 10.91 48.72
N SER A 195 -20.77 10.34 47.53
CA SER A 195 -19.82 9.40 46.90
C SER A 195 -18.50 10.09 46.51
N VAL A 196 -18.58 11.33 45.99
CA VAL A 196 -17.41 12.18 45.74
C VAL A 196 -16.69 12.48 47.05
N THR A 197 -17.43 12.87 48.10
CA THR A 197 -16.85 13.15 49.43
C THR A 197 -16.14 11.93 50.02
N CYS A 198 -16.75 10.73 49.96
CA CYS A 198 -16.11 9.47 50.40
C CYS A 198 -14.76 9.21 49.71
N LEU A 199 -14.61 9.64 48.45
CA LEU A 199 -13.40 9.41 47.65
C LEU A 199 -12.35 10.52 47.78
N LEU A 200 -12.76 11.73 48.17
CA LEU A 200 -11.85 12.86 48.41
C LEU A 200 -11.40 12.97 49.88
N GLU A 201 -12.24 12.55 50.81
CA GLU A 201 -12.02 12.59 52.27
C GLU A 201 -12.31 11.23 52.91
N PRO A 202 -11.38 10.24 52.77
CA PRO A 202 -11.63 8.85 53.16
C PRO A 202 -11.90 8.61 54.66
N GLU A 203 -11.56 9.55 55.52
CA GLU A 203 -11.75 9.48 56.97
C GLU A 203 -13.13 9.96 57.43
N MET A 204 -13.97 10.51 56.54
CA MET A 204 -15.26 11.11 56.93
C MET A 204 -16.32 10.08 57.38
N PHE A 205 -16.28 8.86 56.85
CA PHE A 205 -17.29 7.82 57.10
C PHE A 205 -16.66 6.51 57.55
N PRO A 206 -17.29 5.76 58.48
CA PRO A 206 -16.81 4.45 58.88
C PRO A 206 -16.83 3.47 57.69
N SER A 207 -15.74 2.75 57.50
CA SER A 207 -15.57 1.80 56.39
C SER A 207 -14.63 0.67 56.76
N LYS A 208 -14.93 -0.56 56.34
CA LYS A 208 -14.11 -1.76 56.60
C LYS A 208 -12.98 -1.93 55.58
N VAL A 209 -13.16 -1.30 54.42
CA VAL A 209 -12.29 -1.32 53.23
C VAL A 209 -12.06 0.14 52.81
N THR A 210 -10.92 0.49 52.21
CA THR A 210 -10.73 1.90 51.79
C THR A 210 -11.69 2.27 50.66
N PRO A 211 -12.17 3.53 50.56
CA PRO A 211 -13.06 3.96 49.48
C PRO A 211 -12.48 3.72 48.07
N LEU A 212 -11.15 3.73 47.91
CA LEU A 212 -10.49 3.42 46.63
C LEU A 212 -10.50 1.92 46.30
N GLU A 213 -10.40 1.03 47.28
CA GLU A 213 -10.53 -0.43 47.08
C GLU A 213 -11.98 -0.81 46.76
N ALA A 214 -12.96 -0.20 47.44
CA ALA A 214 -14.37 -0.33 47.09
C ALA A 214 -14.66 0.17 45.67
N PHE A 215 -14.03 1.27 45.25
CA PHE A 215 -14.14 1.80 43.90
C PHE A 215 -13.51 0.87 42.84
N ASP A 216 -12.33 0.29 43.11
CA ASP A 216 -11.71 -0.72 42.23
C ASP A 216 -12.58 -1.97 42.09
N ALA A 217 -13.19 -2.46 43.18
CA ALA A 217 -14.14 -3.57 43.14
C ALA A 217 -15.39 -3.26 42.30
N LEU A 218 -15.97 -2.08 42.47
CA LEU A 218 -17.15 -1.61 41.74
C LEU A 218 -16.90 -1.49 40.23
N VAL A 219 -15.71 -1.02 39.84
CA VAL A 219 -15.34 -0.85 38.43
C VAL A 219 -14.98 -2.20 37.77
N ARG A 220 -14.49 -3.18 38.55
CA ARG A 220 -14.24 -4.57 38.09
C ARG A 220 -15.50 -5.43 37.98
N SER A 221 -16.57 -5.11 38.70
CA SER A 221 -17.85 -5.84 38.69
C SER A 221 -19.01 -4.99 38.13
N PRO A 222 -18.93 -4.56 36.86
CA PRO A 222 -19.92 -3.66 36.28
C PRO A 222 -21.30 -4.33 36.14
N ASN A 223 -22.33 -3.56 36.42
CA ASN A 223 -23.74 -3.91 36.23
C ASN A 223 -24.47 -2.79 35.47
N ALA A 224 -25.77 -2.99 35.23
CA ALA A 224 -26.59 -2.12 34.37
C ALA A 224 -26.68 -0.64 34.82
N SER A 225 -26.27 -0.30 36.05
CA SER A 225 -26.24 1.08 36.58
C SER A 225 -24.83 1.62 36.84
N THR A 226 -23.78 0.85 36.53
CA THR A 226 -22.38 1.28 36.76
C THR A 226 -21.98 2.44 35.83
N SER A 227 -22.29 2.40 34.52
CA SER A 227 -21.89 3.48 33.60
C SER A 227 -22.43 4.85 34.01
N SER A 228 -23.75 4.94 34.26
CA SER A 228 -24.39 6.20 34.65
C SER A 228 -23.92 6.71 36.01
N TYR A 229 -23.66 5.81 36.97
CA TYR A 229 -23.05 6.17 38.25
C TYR A 229 -21.63 6.73 38.06
N LEU A 230 -20.78 6.07 37.27
CA LEU A 230 -19.41 6.53 37.00
C LEU A 230 -19.36 7.85 36.23
N GLU A 231 -20.29 8.08 35.30
CA GLU A 231 -20.43 9.33 34.56
C GLU A 231 -20.80 10.49 35.50
N ALA A 232 -21.80 10.30 36.36
CA ALA A 232 -22.20 11.28 37.36
C ALA A 232 -21.11 11.52 38.43
N LEU A 233 -20.42 10.46 38.88
CA LEU A 233 -19.31 10.54 39.81
C LEU A 233 -18.12 11.31 39.24
N ALA A 234 -17.77 11.08 37.97
CA ALA A 234 -16.71 11.82 37.29
C ALA A 234 -17.06 13.31 37.15
N ALA A 235 -18.32 13.64 36.84
CA ALA A 235 -18.79 15.02 36.79
C ALA A 235 -18.77 15.69 38.17
N GLY A 236 -19.17 14.99 39.24
CA GLY A 236 -19.10 15.48 40.61
C GLY A 236 -17.66 15.71 41.11
N LEU A 237 -16.73 14.79 40.78
CA LEU A 237 -15.29 14.97 41.03
C LEU A 237 -14.73 16.18 40.28
N GLU A 238 -15.08 16.36 38.99
CA GLU A 238 -14.66 17.53 38.20
C GLU A 238 -15.25 18.84 38.76
N ALA A 239 -16.48 18.83 39.28
CA ALA A 239 -17.12 19.99 39.89
C ALA A 239 -16.49 20.42 41.23
N GLN A 240 -16.14 19.47 42.11
CA GLN A 240 -15.60 19.78 43.44
C GLN A 240 -14.08 20.03 43.45
N GLY A 241 -13.31 19.43 42.54
CA GLY A 241 -11.85 19.57 42.52
C GLY A 241 -11.18 19.43 41.16
N GLY A 242 -11.94 19.64 40.07
CA GLY A 242 -11.44 19.62 38.70
C GLY A 242 -10.81 18.30 38.27
N ASN A 243 -10.04 18.34 37.19
CA ASN A 243 -9.29 17.19 36.69
C ASN A 243 -8.29 16.61 37.72
N ALA A 244 -7.89 17.37 38.74
CA ALA A 244 -7.02 16.88 39.81
C ALA A 244 -7.75 15.93 40.78
N ALA A 245 -9.03 16.19 41.10
CA ALA A 245 -9.87 15.27 41.86
C ALA A 245 -10.12 13.96 41.10
N VAL A 246 -10.52 14.05 39.82
CA VAL A 246 -10.68 12.86 38.95
C VAL A 246 -9.36 12.09 38.84
N GLY A 247 -8.22 12.79 38.77
CA GLY A 247 -6.88 12.21 38.74
C GLY A 247 -6.48 11.47 40.01
N ARG A 248 -6.78 12.03 41.20
CA ARG A 248 -6.51 11.38 42.50
C ARG A 248 -7.24 10.04 42.65
N VAL A 249 -8.47 9.95 42.15
CA VAL A 249 -9.30 8.75 42.25
C VAL A 249 -9.03 7.76 41.11
N GLY A 250 -9.12 8.21 39.86
CA GLY A 250 -9.01 7.33 38.69
C GLY A 250 -7.57 6.96 38.32
N GLY A 251 -6.59 7.81 38.62
CA GLY A 251 -5.18 7.61 38.25
C GLY A 251 -4.58 6.32 38.84
N PRO A 252 -4.65 6.09 40.16
CA PRO A 252 -4.13 4.88 40.79
C PRO A 252 -4.75 3.59 40.25
N ILE A 253 -6.06 3.58 39.98
CA ILE A 253 -6.78 2.39 39.47
C ILE A 253 -6.43 2.11 38.00
N LEU A 254 -6.41 3.13 37.15
CA LEU A 254 -5.97 2.98 35.76
C LEU A 254 -4.50 2.51 35.69
N GLN A 255 -3.63 3.02 36.57
CA GLN A 255 -2.23 2.56 36.65
C GLN A 255 -2.11 1.13 37.19
N LYS A 256 -2.92 0.75 38.20
CA LYS A 256 -3.03 -0.63 38.70
C LYS A 256 -3.45 -1.59 37.60
N LEU A 257 -4.51 -1.27 36.84
CA LEU A 257 -5.00 -2.07 35.72
C LEU A 257 -3.95 -2.23 34.61
N VAL A 258 -3.24 -1.15 34.23
CA VAL A 258 -2.15 -1.25 33.23
C VAL A 258 -0.98 -2.11 33.76
N SER A 259 -0.67 -2.02 35.06
CA SER A 259 0.39 -2.81 35.69
C SER A 259 0.02 -4.30 35.82
N GLU A 260 -1.25 -4.61 36.08
CA GLU A 260 -1.81 -5.96 36.07
C GLU A 260 -1.70 -6.60 34.67
N VAL A 261 -2.11 -5.87 33.62
CA VAL A 261 -1.92 -6.29 32.22
C VAL A 261 -0.45 -6.46 31.87
N PHE A 262 0.44 -5.62 32.41
CA PHE A 262 1.89 -5.70 32.19
C PHE A 262 2.54 -6.93 32.84
N LEU A 263 2.18 -7.23 34.09
CA LEU A 263 2.72 -8.33 34.89
C LEU A 263 2.09 -9.69 34.57
N GLY A 264 0.87 -9.70 34.00
CA GLY A 264 0.16 -10.90 33.56
C GLY A 264 0.82 -11.63 32.37
N SER A 265 0.27 -12.80 32.04
CA SER A 265 0.75 -13.62 30.91
C SER A 265 0.65 -12.85 29.60
N GLN A 266 1.73 -12.84 28.82
CA GLN A 266 1.76 -12.20 27.49
C GLN A 266 1.08 -13.04 26.39
N SER A 267 0.60 -14.24 26.72
CA SER A 267 -0.05 -15.13 25.75
C SER A 267 -1.43 -14.60 25.35
N ILE A 268 -1.68 -14.52 24.05
CA ILE A 268 -3.02 -14.26 23.49
C ILE A 268 -4.04 -15.33 23.89
N LEU A 269 -3.59 -16.54 24.25
CA LEU A 269 -4.45 -17.63 24.71
C LEU A 269 -4.97 -17.42 26.14
N ALA A 270 -4.27 -16.66 26.97
CA ALA A 270 -4.60 -16.42 28.38
C ALA A 270 -5.68 -15.34 28.55
N VAL A 271 -6.80 -15.48 27.83
CA VAL A 271 -7.86 -14.44 27.69
C VAL A 271 -8.33 -13.90 29.04
N GLU A 272 -8.54 -14.76 30.04
CA GLU A 272 -9.00 -14.36 31.38
C GLU A 272 -8.04 -13.38 32.08
N SER A 273 -6.73 -13.48 31.82
CA SER A 273 -5.70 -12.65 32.46
C SER A 273 -5.60 -11.22 31.92
N TRP A 274 -5.94 -11.01 30.63
CA TRP A 274 -5.85 -9.70 29.98
C TRP A 274 -7.20 -9.08 29.61
N SER A 275 -8.22 -9.88 29.32
CA SER A 275 -9.49 -9.33 28.79
C SER A 275 -10.22 -8.46 29.80
N SER A 276 -10.37 -8.93 31.05
CA SER A 276 -11.08 -8.19 32.10
C SER A 276 -10.43 -6.83 32.39
N PRO A 277 -9.13 -6.72 32.76
CA PRO A 277 -8.52 -5.42 33.03
C PRO A 277 -8.54 -4.45 31.84
N ILE A 278 -8.39 -4.94 30.60
CA ILE A 278 -8.43 -4.09 29.40
C ILE A 278 -9.87 -3.61 29.12
N GLN A 279 -10.89 -4.44 29.33
CA GLN A 279 -12.30 -4.02 29.24
C GLN A 279 -12.67 -3.01 30.33
N THR A 280 -12.13 -3.18 31.55
CA THR A 280 -12.28 -2.23 32.66
C THR A 280 -11.70 -0.86 32.30
N ILE A 281 -10.47 -0.81 31.76
CA ILE A 281 -9.86 0.42 31.22
C ILE A 281 -10.75 1.03 30.13
N GLY A 282 -11.22 0.20 29.18
CA GLY A 282 -12.10 0.65 28.09
C GLY A 282 -13.44 1.22 28.56
N SER A 283 -13.97 0.74 29.68
CA SER A 283 -15.21 1.24 30.28
C SER A 283 -14.98 2.60 30.97
N LEU A 284 -13.90 2.74 31.73
CA LEU A 284 -13.52 4.02 32.34
C LEU A 284 -13.23 5.10 31.29
N VAL A 285 -12.45 4.76 30.25
CA VAL A 285 -11.98 5.72 29.23
C VAL A 285 -13.09 6.20 28.28
N ARG A 286 -14.28 5.59 28.29
CA ARG A 286 -15.48 6.18 27.63
C ARG A 286 -15.90 7.50 28.28
N ILE A 287 -15.56 7.72 29.54
CA ILE A 287 -15.91 8.92 30.31
C ILE A 287 -14.79 9.96 30.14
N LYS A 288 -15.16 11.16 29.70
CA LYS A 288 -14.23 12.26 29.33
C LYS A 288 -13.18 12.59 30.41
N GLY A 289 -13.59 12.64 31.68
CA GLY A 289 -12.69 12.89 32.81
C GLY A 289 -11.62 11.81 32.95
N PHE A 290 -12.02 10.55 33.01
CA PHE A 290 -11.10 9.41 33.11
C PHE A 290 -10.24 9.22 31.85
N ALA A 291 -10.74 9.54 30.65
CA ALA A 291 -9.93 9.59 29.43
C ALA A 291 -8.78 10.61 29.55
N THR A 292 -9.09 11.82 30.03
CA THR A 292 -8.09 12.86 30.27
C THR A 292 -7.05 12.41 31.30
N VAL A 293 -7.48 11.79 32.41
CA VAL A 293 -6.59 11.19 33.42
C VAL A 293 -5.71 10.11 32.81
N PHE A 294 -6.26 9.16 32.05
CA PHE A 294 -5.51 8.08 31.40
C PHE A 294 -4.37 8.62 30.52
N THR A 295 -4.64 9.66 29.72
CA THR A 295 -3.61 10.29 28.89
C THR A 295 -2.53 11.05 29.67
N ASN A 296 -2.70 11.25 30.97
CA ASN A 296 -1.75 11.93 31.86
C ASN A 296 -0.96 10.98 32.79
N ILE A 297 -1.26 9.67 32.78
CA ILE A 297 -0.56 8.67 33.61
C ILE A 297 0.93 8.62 33.23
N PRO A 298 1.86 8.44 34.20
CA PRO A 298 3.26 8.18 33.91
C PRO A 298 3.43 6.95 33.00
N GLY A 299 4.15 7.12 31.89
CA GLY A 299 4.25 6.09 30.85
C GLY A 299 3.10 6.10 29.84
N PHE A 300 2.28 7.15 29.73
CA PHE A 300 1.39 7.27 28.57
C PHE A 300 2.18 7.54 27.27
N LEU A 301 3.05 8.56 27.26
CA LEU A 301 4.03 8.80 26.18
C LEU A 301 5.38 8.16 26.51
N LEU A 302 6.16 7.81 25.48
CA LEU A 302 7.49 7.24 25.67
C LEU A 302 8.50 8.34 26.07
N THR A 303 9.28 8.07 27.11
CA THR A 303 10.43 8.88 27.52
C THR A 303 11.74 8.29 27.00
N PRO A 304 12.76 9.11 26.67
CA PRO A 304 14.06 8.63 26.18
C PRO A 304 14.70 7.56 27.09
N PRO A 305 15.51 6.63 26.54
CA PRO A 305 15.82 6.41 25.13
C PRO A 305 14.61 5.91 24.31
N LEU A 306 14.44 6.47 23.12
CA LEU A 306 13.32 6.17 22.23
C LEU A 306 13.63 4.95 21.35
N ASN A 307 12.87 3.87 21.47
CA ASN A 307 12.88 2.73 20.54
C ASN A 307 11.52 2.01 20.55
N GLY A 308 11.22 1.23 19.50
CA GLY A 308 9.97 0.49 19.36
C GLY A 308 9.74 -0.54 20.45
N ARG A 309 10.79 -1.24 20.89
CA ARG A 309 10.64 -2.26 21.92
C ARG A 309 10.19 -1.68 23.27
N ARG A 310 10.74 -0.53 23.69
CA ARG A 310 10.30 0.21 24.88
C ARG A 310 8.96 0.89 24.67
N LEU A 311 8.59 1.31 23.45
CA LEU A 311 7.23 1.78 23.18
C LEU A 311 6.20 0.68 23.53
N GLN A 312 6.44 -0.56 23.07
CA GLN A 312 5.57 -1.70 23.39
C GLN A 312 5.54 -1.99 24.90
N ASP A 313 6.71 -2.14 25.53
CA ASP A 313 6.79 -2.71 26.88
C ASP A 313 6.70 -1.66 28.01
N ALA A 314 6.89 -0.37 27.73
CA ALA A 314 6.89 0.71 28.73
C ALA A 314 5.83 1.80 28.54
N THR A 315 5.00 1.75 27.48
CA THR A 315 3.86 2.68 27.33
C THR A 315 2.51 2.01 27.56
N ALA A 316 1.58 2.75 28.19
CA ALA A 316 0.25 2.23 28.52
C ALA A 316 -0.46 1.64 27.29
N LEU A 317 -0.52 2.37 26.17
CA LEU A 317 -1.14 1.89 24.93
C LEU A 317 -0.35 0.75 24.26
N GLY A 318 0.99 0.75 24.37
CA GLY A 318 1.83 -0.35 23.90
C GLY A 318 1.55 -1.66 24.63
N ILE A 319 1.34 -1.59 25.95
CA ILE A 319 1.03 -2.73 26.82
C ILE A 319 -0.32 -3.36 26.45
N LEU A 320 -1.32 -2.55 26.08
CA LEU A 320 -2.63 -3.05 25.62
C LEU A 320 -2.55 -3.69 24.22
N LEU A 321 -1.64 -3.20 23.36
CA LEU A 321 -1.48 -3.67 21.97
C LEU A 321 -0.54 -4.88 21.81
N ARG A 322 0.25 -5.25 22.83
CA ARG A 322 1.31 -6.27 22.70
C ARG A 322 0.82 -7.71 22.49
N PHE A 323 -0.43 -8.02 22.85
CA PHE A 323 -0.96 -9.40 22.82
C PHE A 323 -1.14 -9.89 21.39
N SER A 324 -0.39 -10.91 21.00
CA SER A 324 -0.44 -11.45 19.63
C SER A 324 0.11 -12.87 19.57
N THR A 325 0.09 -13.47 18.39
CA THR A 325 0.62 -14.82 18.15
C THR A 325 2.15 -14.89 18.11
N ASP A 326 2.84 -13.74 18.07
CA ASP A 326 4.30 -13.61 18.15
C ASP A 326 4.86 -13.68 19.59
N ALA A 327 4.00 -13.85 20.60
CA ALA A 327 4.42 -14.01 21.99
C ALA A 327 5.30 -15.28 22.17
N PRO A 328 6.27 -15.28 23.11
CA PRO A 328 7.13 -16.43 23.38
C PRO A 328 6.41 -17.52 24.20
N ASP A 329 5.25 -17.97 23.72
CA ASP A 329 4.42 -19.01 24.35
C ASP A 329 4.56 -20.34 23.60
N PRO A 330 5.08 -21.41 24.25
CA PRO A 330 5.12 -22.75 23.68
C PRO A 330 3.75 -23.26 23.22
N ALA A 331 2.66 -22.94 23.94
CA ALA A 331 1.33 -23.46 23.63
C ALA A 331 0.84 -23.00 22.23
N ILE A 332 1.22 -21.81 21.78
CA ILE A 332 0.90 -21.30 20.43
C ILE A 332 1.62 -22.14 19.35
N LYS A 333 2.83 -22.63 19.64
CA LYS A 333 3.57 -23.52 18.74
C LYS A 333 3.01 -24.94 18.77
N ASP A 334 2.60 -25.42 19.94
CA ASP A 334 2.02 -26.76 20.14
C ASP A 334 0.67 -26.92 19.42
N LEU A 335 -0.13 -25.85 19.31
CA LEU A 335 -1.31 -25.79 18.43
C LEU A 335 -0.99 -26.25 16.99
N PHE A 336 0.25 -26.04 16.53
CA PHE A 336 0.73 -26.35 15.19
C PHE A 336 1.87 -27.39 15.14
N ALA A 337 2.13 -28.11 16.24
CA ALA A 337 3.12 -29.20 16.25
C ALA A 337 2.65 -30.41 15.42
N ASN A 338 3.58 -31.04 14.68
CA ASN A 338 3.34 -32.20 13.82
C ASN A 338 2.29 -31.98 12.69
N ILE A 339 2.22 -30.79 12.06
CA ILE A 339 1.30 -30.50 10.92
C ILE A 339 1.33 -31.59 9.85
N THR A 340 2.52 -32.09 9.52
CA THR A 340 2.80 -33.15 8.52
C THR A 340 2.10 -34.49 8.82
N LYS A 341 1.79 -34.77 10.09
CA LYS A 341 1.23 -36.05 10.56
C LYS A 341 -0.24 -35.95 11.00
N ARG A 342 -0.80 -34.74 11.13
CA ARG A 342 -2.21 -34.55 11.50
C ARG A 342 -3.09 -34.83 10.28
N SER A 343 -3.79 -35.95 10.26
CA SER A 343 -4.61 -36.44 9.14
C SER A 343 -5.86 -35.59 8.79
N SER A 344 -6.00 -34.38 9.32
CA SER A 344 -7.20 -33.56 9.23
C SER A 344 -6.85 -32.08 9.07
N ARG A 345 -7.00 -31.55 7.85
CA ARG A 345 -6.93 -30.11 7.56
C ARG A 345 -7.93 -29.30 8.40
N VAL A 346 -9.04 -29.93 8.81
CA VAL A 346 -10.11 -29.32 9.60
C VAL A 346 -9.60 -28.89 10.98
N ASP A 347 -8.73 -29.66 11.62
CA ASP A 347 -8.28 -29.34 12.98
C ASP A 347 -7.23 -28.23 13.00
N VAL A 348 -6.39 -28.13 11.96
CA VAL A 348 -5.51 -26.96 11.75
C VAL A 348 -6.36 -25.70 11.53
N ASN A 349 -7.41 -25.77 10.72
CA ASN A 349 -8.32 -24.64 10.48
C ASN A 349 -9.05 -24.21 11.77
N LYS A 350 -9.52 -25.15 12.60
CA LYS A 350 -10.07 -24.83 13.93
C LYS A 350 -9.06 -24.12 14.83
N SER A 351 -7.79 -24.51 14.81
CA SER A 351 -6.73 -23.84 15.58
C SER A 351 -6.48 -22.42 15.09
N VAL A 352 -6.44 -22.20 13.77
CA VAL A 352 -6.35 -20.88 13.15
C VAL A 352 -7.53 -19.99 13.55
N GLU A 353 -8.75 -20.50 13.46
CA GLU A 353 -9.97 -19.73 13.78
C GLU A 353 -10.10 -19.42 15.28
N SER A 354 -9.61 -20.33 16.13
CA SER A 354 -9.47 -20.10 17.57
C SER A 354 -8.45 -19.00 17.91
N LEU A 355 -7.44 -18.76 17.07
CA LEU A 355 -6.52 -17.61 17.23
C LEU A 355 -7.15 -16.32 16.69
N ARG A 356 -7.77 -16.35 15.50
CA ARG A 356 -8.45 -15.20 14.89
C ARG A 356 -9.55 -14.62 15.77
N SER A 357 -10.38 -15.46 16.37
CA SER A 357 -11.44 -15.03 17.30
C SER A 357 -10.87 -14.29 18.53
N LYS A 358 -9.74 -14.74 19.09
CA LYS A 358 -9.06 -14.04 20.21
C LYS A 358 -8.41 -12.72 19.77
N LEU A 359 -7.80 -12.69 18.58
CA LEU A 359 -7.26 -11.46 17.99
C LEU A 359 -8.39 -10.44 17.73
N SER A 360 -9.50 -10.85 17.12
CA SER A 360 -10.67 -10.00 16.87
C SER A 360 -11.26 -9.44 18.16
N LEU A 361 -11.37 -10.25 19.24
CA LEU A 361 -11.77 -9.77 20.56
C LEU A 361 -10.85 -8.65 21.08
N LEU A 362 -9.53 -8.85 21.03
CA LEU A 362 -8.54 -7.83 21.41
C LEU A 362 -8.69 -6.58 20.54
N HIS A 363 -8.75 -6.73 19.21
CA HIS A 363 -8.89 -5.62 18.27
C HIS A 363 -10.14 -4.79 18.56
N ASN A 364 -11.27 -5.43 18.89
CA ASN A 364 -12.51 -4.75 19.23
C ASN A 364 -12.35 -3.88 20.49
N ILE A 365 -11.84 -4.46 21.58
CA ILE A 365 -11.66 -3.75 22.85
C ILE A 365 -10.67 -2.58 22.68
N VAL A 366 -9.53 -2.81 22.03
CA VAL A 366 -8.51 -1.76 21.85
C VAL A 366 -8.96 -0.69 20.86
N THR A 367 -9.69 -1.04 19.79
CA THR A 367 -10.30 -0.03 18.88
C THR A 367 -11.25 0.89 19.65
N ASP A 368 -12.07 0.33 20.54
CA ASP A 368 -12.99 1.11 21.37
C ASP A 368 -12.26 2.03 22.37
N ILE A 369 -11.13 1.60 22.94
CA ILE A 369 -10.26 2.45 23.78
C ILE A 369 -9.73 3.63 22.95
N PHE A 370 -9.09 3.39 21.80
CA PHE A 370 -8.57 4.47 20.95
C PHE A 370 -9.68 5.42 20.47
N ARG A 371 -10.84 4.89 20.06
CA ARG A 371 -12.00 5.69 19.64
C ARG A 371 -12.55 6.54 20.80
N SER A 372 -12.51 6.04 22.03
CA SER A 372 -12.91 6.77 23.23
C SER A 372 -11.90 7.87 23.59
N LEU A 373 -10.59 7.58 23.57
CA LEU A 373 -9.54 8.57 23.81
C LEU A 373 -9.57 9.74 22.82
N LEU A 374 -9.78 9.45 21.53
CA LEU A 374 -9.90 10.47 20.48
C LEU A 374 -11.18 11.32 20.60
N LYS A 375 -12.20 10.83 21.32
CA LYS A 375 -13.44 11.56 21.65
C LYS A 375 -13.42 12.21 23.04
N GLY A 376 -12.49 11.82 23.92
CA GLY A 376 -12.36 12.25 25.32
C GLY A 376 -11.94 13.70 25.55
N GLY A 377 -12.21 14.61 24.61
CA GLY A 377 -11.82 16.02 24.66
C GLY A 377 -10.48 16.33 23.98
N ALA A 378 -10.20 17.62 23.82
CA ALA A 378 -9.06 18.11 23.03
C ALA A 378 -7.70 17.62 23.56
N HIS A 379 -7.49 17.65 24.88
CA HIS A 379 -6.24 17.18 25.50
C HIS A 379 -5.99 15.69 25.24
N SER A 380 -6.98 14.85 25.55
CA SER A 380 -6.91 13.40 25.33
C SER A 380 -6.64 13.07 23.85
N LYS A 381 -7.34 13.75 22.93
CA LYS A 381 -7.12 13.60 21.48
C LYS A 381 -5.70 13.96 21.07
N THR A 382 -5.19 15.12 21.48
CA THR A 382 -3.82 15.56 21.14
C THR A 382 -2.76 14.62 21.68
N ARG A 383 -2.88 14.19 22.95
CA ARG A 383 -1.97 13.20 23.57
C ARG A 383 -1.99 11.86 22.82
N THR A 384 -3.16 11.39 22.41
CA THR A 384 -3.31 10.13 21.66
C THR A 384 -2.67 10.20 20.28
N ILE A 385 -2.82 11.33 19.58
CA ILE A 385 -2.18 11.56 18.27
C ILE A 385 -0.65 11.66 18.43
N GLN A 386 -0.15 12.33 19.48
CA GLN A 386 1.28 12.35 19.80
C GLN A 386 1.85 10.94 20.06
N TRP A 387 1.09 10.06 20.73
CA TRP A 387 1.51 8.67 20.92
C TRP A 387 1.55 7.90 19.58
N LEU A 388 0.56 8.09 18.70
CA LEU A 388 0.53 7.48 17.37
C LEU A 388 1.72 7.96 16.50
N GLU A 389 2.04 9.25 16.54
CA GLU A 389 3.22 9.80 15.86
C GLU A 389 4.52 9.20 16.43
N GLN A 390 4.70 9.20 17.76
CA GLN A 390 5.83 8.53 18.41
C GLN A 390 5.95 7.07 17.96
N ALA A 391 4.83 6.33 17.91
CA ALA A 391 4.81 4.91 17.55
C ALA A 391 5.33 4.63 16.14
N MET A 392 5.06 5.53 15.19
CA MET A 392 5.56 5.43 13.81
C MET A 392 7.06 5.76 13.71
N VAL A 393 7.50 6.79 14.41
CA VAL A 393 8.89 7.27 14.38
C VAL A 393 9.86 6.24 14.98
N VAL A 394 9.55 5.71 16.17
CA VAL A 394 10.47 4.81 16.89
C VAL A 394 10.56 3.40 16.29
N ASN A 395 9.69 3.08 15.34
CA ASN A 395 9.66 1.80 14.62
C ASN A 395 10.24 1.88 13.20
N VAL A 396 10.97 2.94 12.86
CA VAL A 396 11.68 3.09 11.57
C VAL A 396 12.62 1.92 11.26
N GLU A 397 13.26 1.32 12.27
CA GLU A 397 14.07 0.11 12.11
C GLU A 397 13.27 -1.07 11.52
N GLY A 398 11.94 -1.08 11.65
CA GLY A 398 11.04 -2.10 11.12
C GLY A 398 10.88 -2.11 9.60
N SER A 399 11.21 -1.01 8.90
CA SER A 399 11.19 -0.96 7.42
C SER A 399 12.47 -1.47 6.75
N LYS A 400 13.50 -1.86 7.53
CA LYS A 400 14.71 -2.48 6.97
C LYS A 400 14.44 -3.94 6.56
N GLU A 401 15.16 -4.44 5.56
CA GLU A 401 15.07 -5.84 5.13
C GLU A 401 15.36 -6.81 6.29
N ASN A 402 16.39 -6.49 7.09
CA ASN A 402 16.82 -7.22 8.27
C ASN A 402 16.72 -6.31 9.51
N PRO A 403 15.52 -6.17 10.11
CA PRO A 403 15.30 -5.28 11.24
C PRO A 403 15.87 -5.88 12.54
N ASN A 404 16.46 -5.04 13.41
CA ASN A 404 16.95 -5.49 14.71
C ASN A 404 15.78 -5.75 15.69
N PRO A 405 15.53 -6.99 16.16
CA PRO A 405 14.38 -7.31 17.02
C PRO A 405 14.43 -6.66 18.42
N ALA A 406 15.58 -6.11 18.84
CA ALA A 406 15.71 -5.38 20.10
C ALA A 406 15.30 -3.89 19.99
N LEU A 407 15.23 -3.35 18.77
CA LEU A 407 14.94 -1.93 18.53
C LEU A 407 13.51 -1.69 18.03
N VAL A 408 12.87 -2.69 17.42
CA VAL A 408 11.50 -2.63 16.87
C VAL A 408 10.48 -3.26 17.84
N SER A 409 9.24 -2.77 17.82
CA SER A 409 8.08 -3.48 18.37
C SER A 409 7.94 -4.88 17.75
N THR A 410 7.20 -5.79 18.41
CA THR A 410 6.82 -7.06 17.77
C THR A 410 5.92 -6.82 16.56
N ALA A 411 6.01 -7.69 15.54
CA ALA A 411 5.16 -7.58 14.35
C ALA A 411 3.66 -7.66 14.72
N GLY A 412 3.32 -8.52 15.69
CA GLY A 412 1.98 -8.59 16.28
C GLY A 412 1.47 -7.27 16.85
N MET A 413 2.28 -6.54 17.63
CA MET A 413 1.89 -5.21 18.14
C MET A 413 1.66 -4.21 17.01
N LEU A 414 2.50 -4.22 15.96
CA LEU A 414 2.36 -3.34 14.80
C LEU A 414 1.12 -3.69 13.95
N ILE A 415 0.78 -4.97 13.80
CA ILE A 415 -0.45 -5.41 13.12
C ILE A 415 -1.68 -5.01 13.94
N ASN A 416 -1.67 -5.20 15.26
CA ASN A 416 -2.77 -4.76 16.14
C ASN A 416 -2.99 -3.24 16.06
N LEU A 417 -1.91 -2.45 16.06
CA LEU A 417 -1.98 -1.00 15.88
C LEU A 417 -2.52 -0.63 14.49
N ASN A 418 -2.10 -1.36 13.46
CA ASN A 418 -2.59 -1.15 12.10
C ASN A 418 -4.10 -1.43 11.96
N VAL A 419 -4.63 -2.51 12.57
CA VAL A 419 -6.07 -2.79 12.62
C VAL A 419 -6.84 -1.64 13.27
N VAL A 420 -6.33 -1.07 14.37
CA VAL A 420 -6.96 0.10 15.02
C VAL A 420 -6.97 1.30 14.06
N LEU A 421 -5.86 1.60 13.39
CA LEU A 421 -5.74 2.73 12.45
C LEU A 421 -6.65 2.56 11.22
N LEU A 422 -6.70 1.36 10.62
CA LEU A 422 -7.62 1.03 9.53
C LEU A 422 -9.09 1.21 9.94
N ARG A 423 -9.47 0.74 11.14
CA ARG A 423 -10.83 0.92 11.70
C ARG A 423 -11.17 2.37 12.08
N LEU A 424 -10.16 3.23 12.27
CA LEU A 424 -10.33 4.68 12.38
C LEU A 424 -10.50 5.34 11.00
N CYS A 425 -9.84 4.81 9.95
CA CYS A 425 -10.07 5.20 8.55
C CYS A 425 -11.42 4.75 7.98
N GLY A 426 -12.02 3.67 8.50
CA GLY A 426 -13.29 3.08 8.05
C GLY A 426 -14.38 4.06 7.55
N PRO A 427 -14.69 5.17 8.25
CA PRO A 427 -15.69 6.15 7.82
C PRO A 427 -15.37 6.92 6.51
N PHE A 428 -14.19 6.75 5.92
CA PHE A 428 -13.76 7.34 4.65
C PHE A 428 -12.98 6.35 3.74
N LEU A 429 -12.93 5.06 4.08
CA LEU A 429 -12.44 3.99 3.21
C LEU A 429 -13.32 3.74 1.97
N PRO A 430 -14.67 3.62 2.05
CA PRO A 430 -15.49 3.39 0.86
C PRO A 430 -15.55 4.65 -0.03
N PRO A 431 -15.81 4.51 -1.35
CA PRO A 431 -15.95 5.63 -2.28
C PRO A 431 -16.87 6.73 -1.74
N SER A 432 -16.30 7.92 -1.50
CA SER A 432 -16.95 8.96 -0.71
C SER A 432 -16.43 10.34 -1.06
N THR A 433 -17.31 11.36 -0.97
CA THR A 433 -16.92 12.77 -1.03
C THR A 433 -15.84 13.14 -0.01
N LYS A 434 -15.72 12.37 1.09
CA LYS A 434 -14.65 12.52 2.10
C LYS A 434 -13.25 12.27 1.55
N HIS A 435 -13.08 11.57 0.43
CA HIS A 435 -11.76 11.41 -0.20
C HIS A 435 -11.15 12.76 -0.59
N ALA A 436 -11.98 13.78 -0.89
CA ALA A 436 -11.54 15.16 -1.15
C ALA A 436 -11.01 15.90 0.10
N LEU A 437 -11.21 15.35 1.31
CA LEU A 437 -10.71 15.94 2.57
C LEU A 437 -9.30 15.48 2.94
N ILE A 438 -8.71 14.54 2.18
CA ILE A 438 -7.31 14.14 2.34
C ILE A 438 -6.44 15.18 1.63
N ASP A 439 -5.73 15.99 2.42
CA ASP A 439 -4.88 17.06 1.90
C ASP A 439 -3.53 16.50 1.43
N ALA A 440 -3.37 16.47 0.11
CA ALA A 440 -2.18 15.99 -0.58
C ALA A 440 -0.95 16.89 -0.40
N THR A 441 -1.12 18.16 0.00
CA THR A 441 0.00 19.10 0.20
C THR A 441 0.88 18.73 1.39
N PHE A 442 0.42 17.81 2.24
CA PHE A 442 1.19 17.20 3.33
C PHE A 442 2.61 16.78 2.91
N TRP A 443 2.78 16.20 1.71
CA TRP A 443 4.08 15.77 1.18
C TRP A 443 5.10 16.92 0.99
N LYS A 444 4.64 18.15 0.73
CA LYS A 444 5.52 19.33 0.62
C LYS A 444 5.73 20.03 1.96
N CYS A 445 4.68 20.12 2.79
CA CYS A 445 4.69 20.96 3.98
C CYS A 445 5.22 20.27 5.24
N CYS A 446 5.24 18.93 5.31
CA CYS A 446 5.57 18.22 6.54
C CYS A 446 6.99 17.67 6.52
N SER A 447 7.95 18.40 7.12
CA SER A 447 9.28 17.88 7.47
C SER A 447 9.23 16.95 8.70
N SER A 448 8.21 16.09 8.77
CA SER A 448 7.93 15.24 9.93
C SER A 448 8.81 13.99 9.94
N PRO A 449 9.27 13.53 11.12
CA PRO A 449 9.98 12.27 11.26
C PRO A 449 9.15 11.02 10.89
N LEU A 450 7.87 11.16 10.55
CA LEU A 450 7.03 10.08 10.01
C LEU A 450 7.60 9.47 8.72
N PHE A 451 8.17 10.30 7.83
CA PHE A 451 8.77 9.89 6.57
C PHE A 451 10.21 10.41 6.49
N PRO A 452 11.23 9.56 6.70
CA PRO A 452 12.63 9.98 6.65
C PRO A 452 13.01 10.60 5.31
N GLN A 453 13.82 11.67 5.33
CA GLN A 453 14.22 12.37 4.09
C GLN A 453 15.06 11.49 3.16
N ASP A 454 15.78 10.52 3.72
CA ASP A 454 16.62 9.55 3.00
C ASP A 454 15.84 8.45 2.25
N THR A 455 14.49 8.47 2.27
CA THR A 455 13.70 7.50 1.50
C THR A 455 13.77 7.79 0.01
N THR A 456 13.99 6.74 -0.81
CA THR A 456 13.88 6.81 -2.27
C THR A 456 12.54 7.41 -2.68
N LYS A 457 12.57 8.40 -3.56
CA LYS A 457 11.40 9.12 -4.09
C LYS A 457 11.02 8.59 -5.47
N LEU A 458 9.76 8.73 -5.88
CA LEU A 458 9.29 8.30 -7.20
C LEU A 458 10.06 8.94 -8.37
N VAL A 459 10.48 10.20 -8.18
CA VAL A 459 11.29 10.99 -9.10
C VAL A 459 12.47 11.59 -8.33
N ALA A 460 13.66 11.51 -8.90
CA ALA A 460 14.84 12.17 -8.35
C ALA A 460 14.73 13.70 -8.56
N PRO A 461 15.09 14.55 -7.57
CA PRO A 461 15.09 15.99 -7.76
C PRO A 461 16.02 16.36 -8.92
N SER A 462 15.52 17.20 -9.84
CA SER A 462 16.35 17.82 -10.86
C SER A 462 17.44 18.66 -10.17
N SER A 463 18.68 18.61 -10.65
CA SER A 463 19.83 19.27 -10.00
C SER A 463 19.69 20.80 -9.89
N SER A 464 18.80 21.39 -10.68
CA SER A 464 18.36 22.78 -10.60
C SER A 464 17.42 23.10 -9.42
N SER A 465 16.75 22.10 -8.83
CA SER A 465 15.74 22.31 -7.78
C SER A 465 16.32 22.51 -6.37
N GLU A 466 17.49 21.94 -6.07
CA GLU A 466 18.15 22.07 -4.76
C GLU A 466 18.68 23.49 -4.47
N GLN A 467 18.93 24.31 -5.50
CA GLN A 467 19.57 25.62 -5.36
C GLN A 467 18.62 26.82 -5.31
N GLN A 468 17.30 26.64 -5.52
CA GLN A 468 16.36 27.77 -5.63
C GLN A 468 15.06 27.67 -4.81
N GLN A 469 14.74 26.53 -4.18
CA GLN A 469 13.56 26.47 -3.30
C GLN A 469 13.89 26.95 -1.88
N PRO A 470 13.22 28.01 -1.36
CA PRO A 470 13.28 28.29 0.07
C PRO A 470 12.71 27.09 0.84
N ALA A 471 13.30 26.77 2.00
CA ALA A 471 12.89 25.62 2.80
C ALA A 471 11.35 25.59 2.98
N PRO A 472 10.68 24.49 2.65
CA PRO A 472 9.22 24.44 2.67
C PRO A 472 8.69 24.77 4.06
N PRO A 473 7.53 25.46 4.17
CA PRO A 473 6.98 25.86 5.45
C PRO A 473 6.64 24.62 6.28
N SER A 474 7.46 24.34 7.29
CA SER A 474 7.32 23.19 8.19
C SER A 474 6.00 23.27 8.98
N ALA A 475 4.97 22.60 8.47
CA ALA A 475 3.69 22.44 9.11
C ALA A 475 3.69 21.18 9.98
N ALA A 476 3.43 21.34 11.28
CA ALA A 476 3.29 20.20 12.19
C ALA A 476 2.04 19.37 11.83
N LEU A 477 2.06 18.06 12.07
CA LEU A 477 0.93 17.15 11.79
C LEU A 477 -0.42 17.69 12.31
N ALA A 478 -0.40 18.35 13.48
CA ALA A 478 -1.56 18.95 14.12
C ALA A 478 -2.25 20.09 13.34
N SER A 479 -1.61 20.72 12.35
CA SER A 479 -2.23 21.78 11.53
C SER A 479 -3.19 21.23 10.46
N PHE A 480 -3.04 19.97 10.08
CA PHE A 480 -3.92 19.32 9.10
C PHE A 480 -5.22 18.84 9.74
N ASN A 481 -6.25 18.61 8.91
CA ASN A 481 -7.50 18.02 9.42
C ASN A 481 -7.29 16.57 9.90
N PHE A 482 -8.15 16.09 10.79
CA PHE A 482 -7.98 14.75 11.40
C PHE A 482 -8.03 13.59 10.38
N ILE A 483 -8.76 13.73 9.26
CA ILE A 483 -8.82 12.70 8.21
C ILE A 483 -7.46 12.56 7.54
N THR A 484 -6.82 13.69 7.21
CA THR A 484 -5.46 13.74 6.65
C THR A 484 -4.43 13.16 7.62
N GLN A 485 -4.47 13.57 8.90
CA GLN A 485 -3.59 13.01 9.93
C GLN A 485 -3.75 11.49 10.06
N CYS A 486 -5.00 10.99 10.11
CA CYS A 486 -5.31 9.58 10.22
C CYS A 486 -4.85 8.80 8.98
N PHE A 487 -5.02 9.35 7.78
CA PHE A 487 -4.58 8.73 6.52
C PHE A 487 -3.06 8.54 6.49
N PHE A 488 -2.27 9.59 6.75
CA PHE A 488 -0.79 9.48 6.70
C PHE A 488 -0.20 8.64 7.84
N LEU A 489 -0.79 8.68 9.04
CA LEU A 489 -0.42 7.75 10.12
C LEU A 489 -0.72 6.29 9.74
N THR A 490 -1.87 6.03 9.11
CA THR A 490 -2.24 4.68 8.65
C THR A 490 -1.33 4.21 7.52
N LEU A 491 -1.00 5.08 6.56
CA LEU A 491 -0.07 4.79 5.48
C LEU A 491 1.29 4.33 6.02
N ARG A 492 1.86 5.09 6.96
CA ARG A 492 3.13 4.71 7.61
C ARG A 492 3.02 3.42 8.44
N ALA A 493 1.88 3.19 9.11
CA ALA A 493 1.63 1.97 9.89
C ALA A 493 1.48 0.71 9.01
N VAL A 494 0.87 0.85 7.82
CA VAL A 494 0.74 -0.23 6.83
C VAL A 494 2.11 -0.70 6.35
N HIS A 495 2.99 0.25 6.03
CA HIS A 495 4.37 -0.01 5.61
C HIS A 495 5.16 -0.83 6.66
N ILE A 496 5.28 -0.31 7.89
CA ILE A 496 6.12 -0.90 8.94
C ILE A 496 5.52 -2.15 9.60
N GLY A 497 4.21 -2.38 9.46
CA GLY A 497 3.48 -3.49 10.08
C GLY A 497 3.13 -4.59 9.06
N PRO A 498 1.93 -4.56 8.45
CA PRO A 498 1.49 -5.52 7.45
C PRO A 498 2.50 -5.77 6.32
N VAL A 499 2.97 -4.74 5.60
CA VAL A 499 3.83 -4.94 4.40
C VAL A 499 5.19 -5.53 4.79
N ALA A 500 5.83 -5.01 5.84
CA ALA A 500 7.05 -5.60 6.40
C ALA A 500 6.85 -7.08 6.84
N THR A 501 5.64 -7.45 7.28
CA THR A 501 5.31 -8.84 7.66
C THR A 501 5.02 -9.72 6.43
N ILE A 502 4.36 -9.20 5.40
CA ILE A 502 4.21 -9.86 4.08
C ILE A 502 5.59 -10.17 3.49
N GLY A 503 6.53 -9.22 3.54
CA GLY A 503 7.91 -9.44 3.10
C GLY A 503 8.63 -10.57 3.87
N LYS A 504 8.41 -10.68 5.18
CA LYS A 504 8.92 -11.80 6.00
C LYS A 504 8.24 -13.12 5.65
N TYR A 505 6.93 -13.12 5.42
CA TYR A 505 6.16 -14.30 5.00
C TYR A 505 6.62 -14.85 3.64
N MET A 506 6.84 -13.97 2.65
CA MET A 506 7.40 -14.35 1.34
C MET A 506 8.85 -14.89 1.43
N ARG A 507 9.63 -14.51 2.46
CA ARG A 507 10.92 -15.14 2.74
C ARG A 507 10.75 -16.53 3.37
N LEU A 508 9.84 -16.69 4.31
CA LEU A 508 9.52 -17.97 4.95
C LEU A 508 9.00 -19.01 3.94
N LEU A 509 8.14 -18.62 3.00
CA LEU A 509 7.66 -19.51 1.93
C LEU A 509 8.79 -19.99 1.02
N ARG A 510 9.73 -19.11 0.65
CA ARG A 510 10.92 -19.50 -0.12
C ARG A 510 11.81 -20.48 0.65
N GLN A 511 12.00 -20.28 1.95
CA GLN A 511 12.74 -21.22 2.81
C GLN A 511 12.03 -22.57 2.92
N LEU A 512 10.70 -22.58 3.08
CA LEU A 512 9.90 -23.81 3.10
C LEU A 512 10.01 -24.60 1.79
N SER A 513 9.86 -23.94 0.64
CA SER A 513 10.00 -24.57 -0.67
C SER A 513 11.44 -25.08 -0.91
N TYR A 514 12.46 -24.29 -0.55
CA TYR A 514 13.85 -24.72 -0.63
C TYR A 514 14.10 -25.98 0.19
N MET A 515 13.70 -26.00 1.47
CA MET A 515 13.87 -27.17 2.32
C MET A 515 13.05 -28.36 1.83
N GLN A 516 11.81 -28.17 1.39
CA GLN A 516 10.98 -29.25 0.83
C GLN A 516 11.66 -29.93 -0.37
N ASN A 517 12.32 -29.17 -1.24
CA ASN A 517 13.02 -29.70 -2.41
C ASN A 517 14.38 -30.34 -2.09
N HIS A 518 14.96 -30.07 -0.91
CA HIS A 518 16.24 -30.61 -0.44
C HIS A 518 16.10 -31.47 0.82
N MET A 519 14.89 -31.96 1.12
CA MET A 519 14.61 -32.75 2.33
C MET A 519 14.94 -34.22 2.08
N ASP A 520 16.18 -34.61 2.38
CA ASP A 520 16.54 -36.01 2.61
C ASP A 520 15.78 -36.58 3.83
N ASP A 521 15.85 -37.90 4.03
CA ASP A 521 15.14 -38.60 5.11
C ASP A 521 15.67 -38.31 6.54
N ASP A 522 16.56 -37.31 6.70
CA ASP A 522 17.14 -36.87 7.98
C ASP A 522 16.04 -36.36 8.95
N PRO A 523 15.91 -36.96 10.15
CA PRO A 523 15.04 -36.47 11.21
C PRO A 523 15.24 -34.99 11.58
N ARG A 524 16.46 -34.44 11.43
CA ARG A 524 16.74 -33.02 11.74
C ARG A 524 16.13 -32.07 10.71
N GLY A 525 16.29 -32.36 9.42
CA GLY A 525 15.68 -31.60 8.33
C GLY A 525 14.15 -31.58 8.44
N ARG A 526 13.55 -32.74 8.72
CA ARG A 526 12.11 -32.89 9.00
C ARG A 526 11.63 -32.04 10.19
N ALA A 527 12.37 -32.03 11.30
CA ALA A 527 12.03 -31.21 12.47
C ALA A 527 12.12 -29.70 12.18
N GLN A 528 13.12 -29.27 11.39
CA GLN A 528 13.25 -27.88 10.94
C GLN A 528 12.11 -27.48 10.00
N PHE A 529 11.69 -28.36 9.09
CA PHE A 529 10.52 -28.17 8.23
C PHE A 529 9.23 -28.03 9.03
N GLU A 530 8.97 -28.92 10.00
CA GLU A 530 7.80 -28.82 10.88
C GLU A 530 7.79 -27.50 11.68
N MET A 531 8.95 -27.01 12.14
CA MET A 531 9.06 -25.71 12.82
C MET A 531 8.76 -24.51 11.91
N LEU A 532 9.28 -24.50 10.66
CA LEU A 532 8.95 -23.44 9.70
C LEU A 532 7.48 -23.50 9.26
N ALA A 533 6.92 -24.70 9.11
CA ALA A 533 5.51 -24.89 8.77
C ALA A 533 4.57 -24.41 9.90
N ALA A 534 4.90 -24.69 11.16
CA ALA A 534 4.18 -24.13 12.32
C ALA A 534 4.26 -22.60 12.34
N THR A 535 5.44 -22.04 12.11
CA THR A 535 5.64 -20.58 12.00
C THR A 535 4.81 -19.97 10.87
N LYS A 536 4.68 -20.67 9.74
CA LYS A 536 3.85 -20.26 8.59
C LYS A 536 2.37 -20.21 8.97
N MET A 537 1.83 -21.23 9.63
CA MET A 537 0.43 -21.24 10.11
C MET A 537 0.14 -20.15 11.16
N ILE A 538 1.11 -19.85 12.03
CA ILE A 538 1.02 -18.75 13.01
C ILE A 538 0.92 -17.38 12.30
N ILE A 539 1.62 -17.21 11.17
CA ILE A 539 1.56 -15.98 10.37
C ILE A 539 0.27 -15.94 9.52
N ASP A 540 -0.19 -17.07 8.96
CA ASP A 540 -1.48 -17.17 8.26
C ASP A 540 -2.64 -16.72 9.17
N ALA A 541 -2.64 -17.13 10.44
CA ALA A 541 -3.69 -16.81 11.39
C ALA A 541 -3.85 -15.30 11.63
N LYS A 542 -2.76 -14.52 11.53
CA LYS A 542 -2.77 -13.05 11.73
C LYS A 542 -2.85 -12.23 10.44
N LEU A 543 -2.19 -12.66 9.36
CA LEU A 543 -2.20 -11.91 8.08
C LEU A 543 -3.42 -12.21 7.23
N LEU A 544 -3.87 -13.47 7.17
CA LEU A 544 -5.00 -13.89 6.33
C LEU A 544 -6.33 -13.80 7.09
N GLN A 545 -6.48 -12.85 8.02
CA GLN A 545 -7.75 -12.59 8.70
C GLN A 545 -8.65 -11.76 7.76
N PRO A 546 -9.86 -12.24 7.39
CA PRO A 546 -10.70 -11.58 6.38
C PRO A 546 -10.96 -10.09 6.63
N GLU A 547 -11.24 -9.68 7.88
CA GLU A 547 -11.51 -8.27 8.18
C GLU A 547 -10.28 -7.37 7.94
N LEU A 548 -9.08 -7.87 8.27
CA LEU A 548 -7.82 -7.16 8.01
C LEU A 548 -7.53 -7.08 6.51
N LEU A 549 -7.72 -8.18 5.76
CA LEU A 549 -7.51 -8.21 4.31
C LEU A 549 -8.45 -7.22 3.61
N HIS A 550 -9.74 -7.23 3.94
CA HIS A 550 -10.73 -6.29 3.42
C HIS A 550 -10.37 -4.83 3.71
N ASP A 551 -9.96 -4.50 4.93
CA ASP A 551 -9.62 -3.12 5.27
C ASP A 551 -8.28 -2.67 4.65
N LEU A 552 -7.30 -3.57 4.51
CA LEU A 552 -6.06 -3.32 3.76
C LEU A 552 -6.33 -3.05 2.28
N VAL A 553 -7.18 -3.84 1.62
CA VAL A 553 -7.53 -3.65 0.21
C VAL A 553 -8.26 -2.33 0.00
N ARG A 554 -9.25 -2.00 0.85
CA ARG A 554 -9.90 -0.68 0.82
C ARG A 554 -8.91 0.48 0.98
N PHE A 555 -7.96 0.35 1.91
CA PHE A 555 -6.96 1.38 2.15
C PHE A 555 -5.96 1.49 0.98
N ALA A 556 -5.60 0.37 0.34
CA ALA A 556 -4.77 0.34 -0.87
C ALA A 556 -5.48 1.02 -2.06
N LEU A 557 -6.77 0.77 -2.27
CA LEU A 557 -7.60 1.43 -3.29
C LEU A 557 -7.74 2.94 -3.04
N LEU A 558 -8.02 3.34 -1.79
CA LEU A 558 -8.02 4.75 -1.39
C LEU A 558 -6.65 5.42 -1.64
N SER A 559 -5.56 4.72 -1.31
CA SER A 559 -4.20 5.21 -1.54
C SER A 559 -3.87 5.32 -3.03
N ALA A 560 -4.39 4.43 -3.87
CA ALA A 560 -4.31 4.54 -5.32
C ALA A 560 -5.07 5.77 -5.84
N ASN A 561 -6.30 6.03 -5.39
CA ASN A 561 -7.05 7.25 -5.74
C ASN A 561 -6.30 8.53 -5.36
N VAL A 562 -5.75 8.58 -4.13
CA VAL A 562 -4.92 9.71 -3.67
C VAL A 562 -3.68 9.85 -4.57
N THR A 563 -3.01 8.75 -4.91
CA THR A 563 -1.82 8.76 -5.77
C THR A 563 -2.11 9.25 -7.19
N CYS A 564 -3.25 8.86 -7.79
CA CYS A 564 -3.71 9.40 -9.07
C CYS A 564 -3.83 10.93 -9.05
N ARG A 565 -4.39 11.50 -7.96
CA ARG A 565 -4.50 12.96 -7.83
C ARG A 565 -3.16 13.69 -7.76
N LEU A 566 -2.15 13.08 -7.15
CA LEU A 566 -0.77 13.62 -7.10
C LEU A 566 -0.17 13.77 -8.51
N CYS A 567 -0.58 12.89 -9.44
CA CYS A 567 -0.14 12.89 -10.83
C CYS A 567 -0.97 13.83 -11.72
N LEU A 568 -2.25 14.04 -11.39
CA LEU A 568 -3.20 14.81 -12.21
C LEU A 568 -3.36 16.29 -11.78
N SER A 569 -2.84 16.69 -10.61
CA SER A 569 -3.04 18.04 -10.09
C SER A 569 -1.80 18.56 -9.31
N PRO A 570 -1.33 19.80 -9.57
CA PRO A 570 -0.21 20.41 -8.83
C PRO A 570 -0.40 20.48 -7.30
N ASN A 571 -1.65 20.54 -6.85
CA ASN A 571 -2.05 20.57 -5.44
C ASN A 571 -2.70 19.26 -4.96
N GLY A 572 -2.79 18.22 -5.81
CA GLY A 572 -3.46 16.96 -5.49
C GLY A 572 -4.97 17.06 -5.27
N ASN A 573 -5.62 18.07 -5.86
CA ASN A 573 -7.06 18.27 -5.76
C ASN A 573 -7.85 17.15 -6.47
N ALA A 574 -9.11 16.98 -6.08
CA ALA A 574 -10.06 16.10 -6.76
C ALA A 574 -10.49 16.68 -8.13
N VAL A 575 -9.61 16.53 -9.13
CA VAL A 575 -9.93 16.87 -10.53
C VAL A 575 -10.72 15.70 -11.14
N ALA A 576 -11.74 16.01 -11.95
CA ALA A 576 -12.44 15.01 -12.74
C ALA A 576 -11.47 14.33 -13.73
N LEU A 577 -11.78 13.11 -14.15
CA LEU A 577 -10.94 12.25 -15.01
C LEU A 577 -10.64 12.83 -16.42
N ALA A 578 -11.12 14.03 -16.74
CA ALA A 578 -10.98 14.74 -18.02
C ALA A 578 -9.51 15.05 -18.44
N GLY A 579 -8.52 14.82 -17.58
CA GLY A 579 -7.10 14.88 -17.94
C GLY A 579 -6.52 13.58 -18.49
N LEU A 580 -7.25 12.45 -18.41
CA LEU A 580 -6.73 11.13 -18.81
C LEU A 580 -6.81 10.85 -20.31
N ASP A 581 -7.64 11.58 -21.06
CA ASP A 581 -7.69 11.49 -22.52
C ASP A 581 -6.37 11.95 -23.21
N LEU A 582 -5.38 12.40 -22.42
CA LEU A 582 -4.07 12.91 -22.83
C LEU A 582 -2.92 12.15 -22.15
N LEU A 583 -3.01 10.82 -22.04
CA LEU A 583 -1.85 9.99 -21.71
C LEU A 583 -0.91 9.89 -22.93
N PRO A 584 0.42 9.96 -22.76
CA PRO A 584 1.19 10.15 -21.53
C PRO A 584 1.13 11.59 -20.99
N LEU A 585 1.17 11.77 -19.67
CA LEU A 585 0.98 13.08 -19.04
C LEU A 585 2.12 14.06 -19.37
N VAL A 586 1.83 15.07 -20.20
CA VAL A 586 2.80 16.09 -20.67
C VAL A 586 3.28 17.04 -19.55
N THR A 587 2.58 17.11 -18.42
CA THR A 587 2.99 17.93 -17.27
C THR A 587 4.35 17.47 -16.70
N PRO A 588 5.34 18.36 -16.57
CA PRO A 588 6.65 18.01 -16.01
C PRO A 588 6.52 17.65 -14.52
N ALA A 589 7.23 16.60 -14.09
CA ALA A 589 7.16 16.07 -12.72
C ALA A 589 7.42 17.13 -11.63
N ASP A 590 8.34 18.07 -11.90
CA ASP A 590 8.71 19.17 -10.99
C ASP A 590 7.56 20.14 -10.68
N ALA A 591 6.51 20.19 -11.52
CA ALA A 591 5.30 21.00 -11.27
C ALA A 591 4.28 20.30 -10.36
N LEU A 592 4.46 19.00 -10.07
CA LEU A 592 3.51 18.18 -9.33
C LEU A 592 3.94 17.98 -7.86
N LEU A 593 3.23 17.11 -7.15
CA LEU A 593 3.62 16.65 -5.80
C LEU A 593 4.53 15.40 -5.86
N VAL A 594 4.59 14.72 -7.01
CA VAL A 594 5.27 13.43 -7.22
C VAL A 594 6.74 13.41 -6.75
N PRO A 595 7.59 14.45 -6.96
CA PRO A 595 8.98 14.45 -6.47
C PRO A 595 9.12 14.46 -4.94
N SER A 596 8.05 14.76 -4.20
CA SER A 596 8.02 14.73 -2.73
C SER A 596 7.52 13.39 -2.18
N VAL A 597 7.07 12.46 -3.03
CA VAL A 597 6.44 11.19 -2.63
C VAL A 597 7.48 10.06 -2.59
N PRO A 598 7.59 9.30 -1.48
CA PRO A 598 8.43 8.11 -1.41
C PRO A 598 7.94 6.97 -2.31
N GLU A 599 8.87 6.22 -2.90
CA GLU A 599 8.60 5.07 -3.78
C GLU A 599 7.79 3.97 -3.09
N HIS A 600 8.03 3.75 -1.78
CA HIS A 600 7.34 2.73 -1.00
C HIS A 600 5.81 2.92 -0.92
N VAL A 601 5.30 4.14 -1.11
CA VAL A 601 3.84 4.40 -1.11
C VAL A 601 3.14 3.60 -2.21
N VAL A 602 3.75 3.56 -3.40
CA VAL A 602 3.24 2.79 -4.55
C VAL A 602 3.60 1.31 -4.39
N GLU A 603 4.80 1.01 -3.87
CA GLU A 603 5.20 -0.38 -3.63
C GLU A 603 4.31 -1.10 -2.62
N ASP A 604 3.88 -0.42 -1.55
CA ASP A 604 3.00 -0.95 -0.50
C ASP A 604 1.62 -1.33 -1.09
N ILE A 605 1.02 -0.44 -1.89
CA ILE A 605 -0.26 -0.68 -2.58
C ILE A 605 -0.17 -1.97 -3.42
N LEU A 606 0.87 -2.08 -4.25
CA LEU A 606 1.09 -3.27 -5.09
C LEU A 606 1.35 -4.52 -4.25
N SER A 607 2.16 -4.41 -3.18
CA SER A 607 2.47 -5.54 -2.30
C SER A 607 1.24 -6.11 -1.59
N ILE A 608 0.30 -5.24 -1.18
CA ILE A 608 -0.95 -5.65 -0.54
C ILE A 608 -1.84 -6.36 -1.57
N VAL A 609 -2.13 -5.71 -2.70
CA VAL A 609 -3.04 -6.25 -3.73
C VAL A 609 -2.54 -7.59 -4.26
N LEU A 610 -1.24 -7.68 -4.58
CA LEU A 610 -0.58 -8.91 -5.03
C LEU A 610 -0.60 -10.03 -3.99
N PHE A 611 -0.45 -9.68 -2.70
CA PHE A 611 -0.54 -10.65 -1.60
C PHE A 611 -1.94 -11.21 -1.45
N VAL A 612 -2.98 -10.36 -1.45
CA VAL A 612 -4.36 -10.85 -1.34
C VAL A 612 -4.76 -11.67 -2.57
N ALA A 613 -4.39 -11.24 -3.79
CA ALA A 613 -4.67 -12.00 -5.02
C ALA A 613 -4.07 -13.42 -4.98
N ARG A 614 -2.86 -13.58 -4.45
CA ARG A 614 -2.15 -14.87 -4.39
C ARG A 614 -2.59 -15.80 -3.26
N PHE A 615 -3.03 -15.27 -2.12
CA PHE A 615 -3.30 -16.08 -0.92
C PHE A 615 -4.75 -16.08 -0.44
N ALA A 616 -5.58 -15.14 -0.90
CA ALA A 616 -6.99 -15.02 -0.54
C ALA A 616 -7.83 -14.34 -1.67
N PRO A 617 -7.83 -14.89 -2.90
CA PRO A 617 -8.48 -14.25 -4.06
C PRO A 617 -9.98 -14.04 -3.89
N ASP A 618 -10.66 -14.88 -3.09
CA ASP A 618 -12.09 -14.75 -2.80
C ASP A 618 -12.47 -13.41 -2.15
N GLU A 619 -11.61 -12.87 -1.29
CA GLU A 619 -11.83 -11.59 -0.60
C GLU A 619 -11.86 -10.41 -1.61
N LEU A 620 -11.13 -10.52 -2.73
CA LEU A 620 -11.06 -9.46 -3.75
C LEU A 620 -12.32 -9.33 -4.61
N LYS A 621 -13.17 -10.37 -4.65
CA LYS A 621 -14.38 -10.40 -5.50
C LYS A 621 -15.42 -9.33 -5.17
N SER A 622 -15.34 -8.73 -3.98
CA SER A 622 -16.28 -7.70 -3.50
C SER A 622 -15.87 -6.26 -3.83
N PHE A 623 -14.73 -6.05 -4.51
CA PHE A 623 -14.15 -4.72 -4.73
C PHE A 623 -14.14 -4.28 -6.20
N GLU A 624 -14.14 -2.97 -6.39
CA GLU A 624 -13.95 -2.30 -7.68
C GLU A 624 -12.51 -1.79 -7.80
N PHE A 625 -11.87 -2.04 -8.95
CA PHE A 625 -10.44 -1.75 -9.16
C PHE A 625 -10.17 -0.59 -10.14
N GLY A 626 -11.18 0.26 -10.40
CA GLY A 626 -11.07 1.39 -11.34
C GLY A 626 -9.96 2.38 -11.00
N ASP A 627 -9.87 2.80 -9.72
CA ASP A 627 -8.78 3.67 -9.25
C ASP A 627 -7.40 3.02 -9.37
N PHE A 628 -7.32 1.72 -9.10
CA PHE A 628 -6.07 0.95 -9.19
C PHE A 628 -5.59 0.79 -10.64
N LEU A 629 -6.49 0.42 -11.57
CA LEU A 629 -6.16 0.36 -13.00
C LEU A 629 -5.75 1.75 -13.51
N THR A 630 -6.47 2.80 -13.12
CA THR A 630 -6.12 4.19 -13.48
C THR A 630 -4.72 4.55 -13.01
N MET A 631 -4.37 4.22 -11.76
CA MET A 631 -3.01 4.43 -11.21
C MET A 631 -1.96 3.66 -12.02
N ALA A 632 -2.20 2.38 -12.32
CA ALA A 632 -1.28 1.56 -13.09
C ALA A 632 -1.08 2.11 -14.52
N LEU A 633 -2.16 2.50 -15.20
CA LEU A 633 -2.09 3.07 -16.56
C LEU A 633 -1.34 4.40 -16.59
N ILE A 634 -1.57 5.31 -15.64
CA ILE A 634 -0.82 6.58 -15.54
C ILE A 634 0.69 6.31 -15.48
N PHE A 635 1.11 5.42 -14.58
CA PHE A 635 2.53 5.16 -14.32
C PHE A 635 3.22 4.26 -15.34
N LEU A 636 2.50 3.32 -15.97
CA LEU A 636 3.03 2.54 -17.08
C LEU A 636 3.21 3.41 -18.34
N SER A 637 2.26 4.31 -18.61
CA SER A 637 2.32 5.21 -19.78
C SER A 637 3.29 6.38 -19.61
N SER A 638 3.56 6.81 -18.37
CA SER A 638 4.29 8.05 -18.06
C SER A 638 5.60 7.75 -17.30
N PRO A 639 6.67 7.25 -17.95
CA PRO A 639 7.93 6.88 -17.31
C PRO A 639 8.64 8.04 -16.59
N GLN A 640 8.31 9.29 -16.95
CA GLN A 640 8.74 10.52 -16.25
C GLN A 640 8.21 10.64 -14.81
N LEU A 641 7.17 9.89 -14.43
CA LEU A 641 6.60 9.90 -13.08
C LEU A 641 7.11 8.76 -12.19
N ILE A 642 7.58 7.65 -12.77
CA ILE A 642 8.25 6.55 -12.06
C ILE A 642 9.43 6.04 -12.89
N ARG A 643 10.63 6.41 -12.47
CA ARG A 643 11.87 5.97 -13.14
C ARG A 643 12.19 4.49 -12.89
N SER A 644 11.74 3.93 -11.76
CA SER A 644 12.00 2.56 -11.33
C SER A 644 11.34 1.52 -12.27
N PRO A 645 12.10 0.75 -13.06
CA PRO A 645 11.53 -0.26 -13.96
C PRO A 645 10.96 -1.45 -13.17
N HIS A 646 11.52 -1.77 -12.00
CA HIS A 646 11.02 -2.82 -11.12
C HIS A 646 9.64 -2.51 -10.54
N LEU A 647 9.36 -1.23 -10.25
CA LEU A 647 8.04 -0.84 -9.77
C LEU A 647 6.98 -0.92 -10.88
N ARG A 648 7.35 -0.54 -12.12
CA ARG A 648 6.51 -0.73 -13.32
C ARG A 648 6.29 -2.23 -13.62
N ALA A 649 7.31 -3.09 -13.47
CA ALA A 649 7.18 -4.55 -13.55
C ALA A 649 6.10 -5.08 -12.60
N LYS A 650 6.19 -4.67 -11.32
CA LYS A 650 5.28 -5.10 -10.26
C LYS A 650 3.84 -4.63 -10.50
N MET A 651 3.64 -3.51 -11.22
CA MET A 651 2.30 -3.12 -11.70
C MET A 651 1.76 -4.10 -12.74
N SER A 652 2.56 -4.48 -13.74
CA SER A 652 2.15 -5.52 -14.72
C SER A 652 1.92 -6.88 -14.05
N GLU A 653 2.73 -7.27 -13.07
CA GLU A 653 2.53 -8.49 -12.26
C GLU A 653 1.19 -8.46 -11.50
N CYS A 654 0.81 -7.32 -10.92
CA CYS A 654 -0.48 -7.17 -10.26
C CYS A 654 -1.65 -7.25 -11.26
N LEU A 655 -1.56 -6.57 -12.40
CA LEU A 655 -2.59 -6.64 -13.45
C LEU A 655 -2.77 -8.07 -13.97
N PHE A 656 -1.67 -8.81 -14.16
CA PHE A 656 -1.67 -10.22 -14.53
C PHE A 656 -2.42 -11.07 -13.50
N GLU A 657 -1.97 -11.08 -12.24
CA GLU A 657 -2.53 -11.92 -11.18
C GLU A 657 -4.02 -11.62 -10.88
N MET A 658 -4.44 -10.37 -11.09
CA MET A 658 -5.82 -9.93 -10.90
C MET A 658 -6.74 -10.27 -12.08
N CYS A 659 -6.27 -10.12 -13.32
CA CYS A 659 -7.12 -10.18 -14.50
C CYS A 659 -7.11 -11.53 -15.24
N LEU A 660 -6.08 -12.37 -15.13
CA LEU A 660 -6.06 -13.63 -15.88
C LEU A 660 -7.11 -14.64 -15.38
N PRO A 661 -7.83 -15.34 -16.29
CA PRO A 661 -8.66 -16.50 -15.97
C PRO A 661 -7.85 -17.65 -15.34
N SER A 662 -8.35 -18.23 -14.24
CA SER A 662 -7.65 -19.26 -13.45
C SER A 662 -7.41 -20.59 -14.17
N HIS A 663 -7.84 -20.75 -15.42
CA HIS A 663 -7.78 -21.99 -16.19
C HIS A 663 -6.63 -22.07 -17.19
N GLU A 664 -5.94 -20.97 -17.50
CA GLU A 664 -4.96 -20.94 -18.60
C GLU A 664 -3.51 -21.21 -18.18
N SER A 665 -3.21 -21.26 -16.87
CA SER A 665 -1.85 -21.45 -16.36
C SER A 665 -1.74 -22.62 -15.38
N GLU A 666 -1.29 -23.77 -15.89
CA GLU A 666 -1.07 -25.00 -15.09
C GLU A 666 -0.10 -24.80 -13.90
N ASP A 667 0.81 -23.83 -14.01
CA ASP A 667 1.86 -23.56 -13.01
C ASP A 667 1.44 -22.60 -11.86
N ARG A 668 0.41 -21.75 -12.05
CA ARG A 668 0.01 -20.71 -11.08
C ARG A 668 -1.48 -20.30 -11.23
N PRO A 669 -2.40 -20.77 -10.36
CA PRO A 669 -3.78 -20.32 -10.42
C PRO A 669 -3.90 -18.82 -10.09
N THR A 670 -4.30 -18.02 -11.07
CA THR A 670 -4.54 -16.57 -10.96
C THR A 670 -5.92 -16.27 -10.36
N ALA A 671 -6.11 -15.06 -9.84
CA ALA A 671 -7.31 -14.69 -9.08
C ALA A 671 -8.57 -14.47 -9.93
N ALA A 672 -8.42 -14.18 -11.24
CA ALA A 672 -9.50 -14.01 -12.21
C ALA A 672 -10.66 -13.10 -11.73
N ILE A 673 -10.34 -11.94 -11.17
CA ILE A 673 -11.30 -11.08 -10.47
C ILE A 673 -12.26 -10.46 -11.50
N PRO A 674 -13.57 -10.80 -11.49
CA PRO A 674 -14.47 -10.41 -12.57
C PRO A 674 -14.62 -8.88 -12.73
N SER A 675 -14.54 -8.12 -11.63
CA SER A 675 -14.58 -6.66 -11.66
C SER A 675 -13.31 -6.04 -12.27
N ALA A 676 -12.13 -6.63 -12.02
CA ALA A 676 -10.87 -6.17 -12.62
C ALA A 676 -10.84 -6.43 -14.14
N VAL A 677 -11.28 -7.63 -14.57
CA VAL A 677 -11.40 -7.99 -15.98
C VAL A 677 -12.40 -7.10 -16.71
N ALA A 678 -13.59 -6.92 -16.16
CA ALA A 678 -14.61 -6.07 -16.76
C ALA A 678 -14.11 -4.62 -16.94
N VAL A 679 -13.44 -4.06 -15.93
CA VAL A 679 -12.87 -2.71 -15.99
C VAL A 679 -11.71 -2.62 -16.99
N LEU A 680 -10.86 -3.65 -17.10
CA LEU A 680 -9.77 -3.70 -18.08
C LEU A 680 -10.31 -3.69 -19.51
N VAL A 681 -11.26 -4.59 -19.82
CA VAL A 681 -11.84 -4.75 -21.16
C VAL A 681 -12.69 -3.55 -21.57
N GLN A 682 -13.43 -2.93 -20.64
CA GLN A 682 -14.28 -1.77 -20.92
C GLN A 682 -13.51 -0.44 -20.95
N SER A 683 -12.31 -0.37 -20.38
CA SER A 683 -11.52 0.87 -20.31
C SER A 683 -10.88 1.21 -21.66
N LYS A 684 -11.41 2.24 -22.33
CA LYS A 684 -10.81 2.82 -23.53
C LYS A 684 -9.34 3.21 -23.32
N LEU A 685 -8.98 3.73 -22.15
CA LEU A 685 -7.61 4.09 -21.80
C LEU A 685 -6.69 2.87 -21.71
N ALA A 686 -7.19 1.73 -21.21
CA ALA A 686 -6.42 0.49 -21.19
C ALA A 686 -6.17 -0.02 -22.61
N GLN A 687 -7.21 -0.05 -23.45
CA GLN A 687 -7.11 -0.45 -24.86
C GLN A 687 -6.12 0.42 -25.65
N GLN A 688 -6.05 1.73 -25.37
CA GLN A 688 -5.16 2.67 -26.07
C GLN A 688 -3.71 2.65 -25.58
N HIS A 689 -3.48 2.57 -24.26
CA HIS A 689 -2.15 2.82 -23.69
C HIS A 689 -1.42 1.61 -23.11
N LEU A 690 -2.13 0.51 -22.77
CA LEU A 690 -1.50 -0.62 -22.07
C LEU A 690 -0.52 -1.39 -22.98
N ALA A 691 -0.91 -1.67 -24.22
CA ALA A 691 -0.07 -2.34 -25.22
C ALA A 691 1.25 -1.57 -25.51
N PRO A 692 1.24 -0.27 -25.90
CA PRO A 692 2.48 0.48 -26.08
C PRO A 692 3.32 0.59 -24.80
N SER A 693 2.69 0.70 -23.63
CA SER A 693 3.42 0.80 -22.36
C SER A 693 4.19 -0.48 -21.99
N LEU A 694 3.62 -1.66 -22.29
CA LEU A 694 4.29 -2.94 -22.03
C LEU A 694 5.42 -3.22 -23.01
N LEU A 695 5.26 -2.84 -24.28
CA LEU A 695 6.34 -2.88 -25.27
C LEU A 695 7.50 -1.94 -24.89
N ALA A 696 7.19 -0.73 -24.42
CA ALA A 696 8.18 0.21 -23.90
C ALA A 696 8.89 -0.33 -22.64
N LEU A 697 8.14 -0.93 -21.71
CA LEU A 697 8.70 -1.58 -20.52
C LEU A 697 9.63 -2.74 -20.89
N TYR A 698 9.30 -3.54 -21.91
CA TYR A 698 10.21 -4.57 -22.42
C TYR A 698 11.49 -3.96 -23.00
N GLY A 699 11.38 -2.90 -23.80
CA GLY A 699 12.52 -2.18 -24.38
C GLY A 699 13.50 -1.65 -23.31
N ASP A 700 12.97 -1.03 -22.24
CA ASP A 700 13.77 -0.58 -21.08
C ASP A 700 14.57 -1.73 -20.44
N VAL A 701 14.02 -2.96 -20.47
CA VAL A 701 14.62 -4.15 -19.87
C VAL A 701 15.67 -4.76 -20.80
N GLU A 702 15.40 -4.79 -22.11
CA GLU A 702 16.36 -5.24 -23.12
C GLU A 702 17.63 -4.38 -23.12
N GLN A 703 17.50 -3.06 -22.97
CA GLN A 703 18.64 -2.14 -22.80
C GLN A 703 19.54 -2.49 -21.61
N THR A 704 19.06 -3.26 -20.62
CA THR A 704 19.91 -3.70 -19.50
C THR A 704 20.91 -4.81 -19.87
N GLY A 705 20.87 -5.37 -21.09
CA GLY A 705 21.87 -6.34 -21.58
C GLY A 705 21.92 -7.65 -20.80
N PHE A 706 20.79 -8.07 -20.22
CA PHE A 706 20.76 -9.16 -19.23
C PHE A 706 21.14 -10.54 -19.77
N TYR A 707 21.01 -10.78 -21.08
CA TYR A 707 21.45 -12.02 -21.73
C TYR A 707 22.98 -12.17 -21.75
N GLU A 708 23.74 -11.07 -21.95
CA GLU A 708 25.20 -11.09 -22.05
C GLU A 708 25.87 -11.26 -20.69
N LYS A 709 25.28 -10.67 -19.65
CA LYS A 709 25.82 -10.68 -18.28
C LYS A 709 25.90 -12.07 -17.62
N LEU A 710 25.28 -13.08 -18.21
CA LEU A 710 25.27 -14.48 -17.75
C LEU A 710 26.58 -15.25 -18.05
N GLU A 711 27.39 -14.78 -19.00
CA GLU A 711 28.60 -15.47 -19.48
C GLU A 711 29.72 -15.53 -18.42
N HIS A 712 29.83 -14.50 -17.58
CA HIS A 712 30.93 -14.31 -16.61
C HIS A 712 31.05 -15.39 -15.52
N ARG A 713 30.02 -16.21 -15.27
CA ARG A 713 30.12 -17.25 -14.24
C ARG A 713 31.06 -18.40 -14.65
N TRP A 714 31.32 -18.59 -15.94
CA TRP A 714 32.29 -19.58 -16.42
C TRP A 714 33.72 -19.23 -15.99
N GLU A 715 34.07 -17.94 -15.96
CA GLU A 715 35.40 -17.45 -15.60
C GLU A 715 35.79 -17.80 -14.14
N SER A 716 34.80 -17.83 -13.23
CA SER A 716 35.02 -18.08 -11.80
C SER A 716 35.30 -19.53 -11.42
N GLN A 717 35.03 -20.48 -12.32
CA GLN A 717 35.35 -21.91 -12.14
C GLN A 717 36.60 -22.34 -12.92
N SER A 718 37.26 -21.41 -13.62
CA SER A 718 38.48 -21.68 -14.38
C SER A 718 39.68 -21.97 -13.44
N PRO A 719 40.64 -22.82 -13.85
CA PRO A 719 41.87 -23.01 -13.07
C PRO A 719 42.72 -21.73 -12.95
N GLN A 720 42.51 -20.75 -13.84
CA GLN A 720 43.11 -19.42 -13.74
C GLN A 720 42.55 -18.63 -12.54
N TRP A 721 41.29 -18.82 -12.16
CA TRP A 721 40.68 -18.15 -11.02
C TRP A 721 41.42 -18.43 -9.70
N LEU A 722 41.83 -19.68 -9.48
CA LEU A 722 42.60 -20.10 -8.29
C LEU A 722 44.02 -19.53 -8.26
N SER A 723 44.54 -19.04 -9.39
CA SER A 723 45.86 -18.39 -9.49
C SER A 723 45.81 -16.86 -9.30
N LEU A 724 44.63 -16.28 -9.12
CA LEU A 724 44.46 -14.85 -8.87
C LEU A 724 44.67 -14.51 -7.38
N ASP A 725 45.25 -13.33 -7.16
CA ASP A 725 45.47 -12.75 -5.84
C ASP A 725 44.15 -12.53 -5.06
N GLU A 726 44.22 -12.60 -3.73
CA GLU A 726 43.04 -12.64 -2.83
C GLU A 726 42.14 -11.40 -3.03
N ALA A 727 42.73 -10.21 -3.08
CA ALA A 727 42.00 -8.95 -3.29
C ALA A 727 41.34 -8.87 -4.68
N VAL A 728 41.98 -9.44 -5.71
CA VAL A 728 41.41 -9.49 -7.07
C VAL A 728 40.26 -10.49 -7.14
N ARG A 729 40.34 -11.61 -6.41
CA ARG A 729 39.23 -12.56 -6.26
C ARG A 729 38.06 -11.94 -5.53
N GLU A 730 38.28 -11.21 -4.44
CA GLU A 730 37.22 -10.52 -3.69
C GLU A 730 36.53 -9.44 -4.55
N GLN A 731 37.29 -8.62 -5.27
CA GLN A 731 36.75 -7.62 -6.20
C GLN A 731 35.96 -8.26 -7.36
N LYS A 732 36.44 -9.38 -7.92
CA LYS A 732 35.68 -10.10 -8.95
C LYS A 732 34.44 -10.80 -8.37
N GLN A 733 34.48 -11.28 -7.12
CA GLN A 733 33.31 -11.84 -6.44
C GLN A 733 32.24 -10.79 -6.18
N SER A 734 32.59 -9.58 -5.74
CA SER A 734 31.61 -8.51 -5.53
C SER A 734 30.96 -8.09 -6.85
N LEU A 735 31.74 -7.95 -7.93
CA LEU A 735 31.24 -7.66 -9.27
C LEU A 735 30.35 -8.79 -9.82
N LEU A 736 30.69 -10.05 -9.58
CA LEU A 736 29.85 -11.19 -9.95
C LEU A 736 28.53 -11.18 -9.17
N ALA A 737 28.56 -10.97 -7.85
CA ALA A 737 27.35 -10.89 -7.02
C ALA A 737 26.42 -9.73 -7.43
N GLU A 738 27.00 -8.58 -7.81
CA GLU A 738 26.27 -7.45 -8.38
C GLU A 738 25.61 -7.82 -9.71
N LYS A 739 26.38 -8.37 -10.67
CA LYS A 739 25.86 -8.84 -11.96
C LYS A 739 24.77 -9.90 -11.80
N GLU A 740 24.95 -10.86 -10.91
CA GLU A 740 23.95 -11.90 -10.62
C GLU A 740 22.65 -11.29 -10.07
N ARG A 741 22.73 -10.28 -9.19
CA ARG A 741 21.56 -9.53 -8.70
C ARG A 741 20.85 -8.80 -9.84
N THR A 742 21.57 -8.08 -10.70
CA THR A 742 21.02 -7.38 -11.86
C THR A 742 20.36 -8.34 -12.84
N VAL A 743 21.03 -9.43 -13.20
CA VAL A 743 20.51 -10.45 -14.13
C VAL A 743 19.22 -11.06 -13.59
N THR A 744 19.20 -11.44 -12.32
CA THR A 744 18.01 -12.03 -11.68
C THR A 744 16.83 -11.06 -11.67
N SER A 745 17.07 -9.76 -11.44
CA SER A 745 16.00 -8.76 -11.43
C SER A 745 15.51 -8.40 -12.85
N SER A 746 16.40 -8.28 -13.84
CA SER A 746 16.03 -8.07 -15.24
C SER A 746 15.29 -9.26 -15.83
N LEU A 747 15.74 -10.50 -15.58
CA LEU A 747 15.06 -11.71 -16.05
C LEU A 747 13.67 -11.89 -15.45
N GLN A 748 13.51 -11.59 -14.16
CA GLN A 748 12.20 -11.60 -13.51
C GLN A 748 11.22 -10.67 -14.24
N LEU A 749 11.62 -9.42 -14.45
CA LEU A 749 10.80 -8.40 -15.09
C LEU A 749 10.57 -8.69 -16.59
N ALA A 750 11.56 -9.27 -17.30
CA ALA A 750 11.37 -9.77 -18.66
C ALA A 750 10.31 -10.88 -18.74
N ASN A 751 10.34 -11.86 -17.82
CA ASN A 751 9.29 -12.89 -17.72
C ASN A 751 7.92 -12.23 -17.45
N GLU A 752 7.80 -11.40 -16.41
CA GLU A 752 6.54 -10.74 -16.02
C GLU A 752 5.93 -9.90 -17.16
N THR A 753 6.77 -9.24 -17.96
CA THR A 753 6.32 -8.46 -19.13
C THR A 753 5.88 -9.36 -20.29
N ILE A 754 6.63 -10.43 -20.61
CA ILE A 754 6.25 -11.40 -21.65
C ILE A 754 4.95 -12.13 -21.25
N HIS A 755 4.82 -12.57 -20.00
CA HIS A 755 3.61 -13.19 -19.45
C HIS A 755 2.37 -12.28 -19.68
N MET A 756 2.45 -11.01 -19.29
CA MET A 756 1.33 -10.06 -19.43
C MET A 756 1.00 -9.75 -20.90
N MET A 757 2.02 -9.65 -21.75
CA MET A 757 1.85 -9.38 -23.18
C MET A 757 1.25 -10.58 -23.93
N SER A 758 1.70 -11.80 -23.62
CA SER A 758 1.13 -13.03 -24.19
C SER A 758 -0.36 -13.17 -23.85
N TYR A 759 -0.78 -12.73 -22.65
CA TYR A 759 -2.19 -12.68 -22.28
C TYR A 759 -2.96 -11.56 -23.01
N LEU A 760 -2.46 -10.31 -23.00
CA LEU A 760 -3.20 -9.20 -23.65
C LEU A 760 -3.38 -9.40 -25.15
N THR A 761 -2.49 -10.14 -25.80
CA THR A 761 -2.58 -10.45 -27.23
C THR A 761 -3.56 -11.58 -27.55
N SER A 762 -4.01 -12.39 -26.59
CA SER A 762 -5.12 -13.33 -26.83
C SER A 762 -6.47 -12.59 -26.85
N GLU A 763 -6.68 -11.65 -25.93
CA GLU A 763 -7.94 -10.91 -25.75
C GLU A 763 -8.05 -9.64 -26.62
N ILE A 764 -6.96 -8.88 -26.79
CA ILE A 764 -6.98 -7.51 -27.34
C ILE A 764 -5.88 -7.35 -28.41
N GLN A 765 -6.13 -7.88 -29.60
CA GLN A 765 -5.17 -7.87 -30.73
C GLN A 765 -5.04 -6.50 -31.43
N ALA A 766 -6.15 -5.77 -31.62
CA ALA A 766 -6.20 -4.59 -32.49
C ALA A 766 -5.18 -3.47 -32.19
N PRO A 767 -4.85 -3.11 -30.93
CA PRO A 767 -3.86 -2.07 -30.64
C PRO A 767 -2.44 -2.41 -31.12
N PHE A 768 -2.07 -3.71 -31.09
CA PHE A 768 -0.75 -4.19 -31.49
C PHE A 768 -0.55 -4.22 -33.02
N LEU A 769 -1.62 -4.14 -33.80
CA LEU A 769 -1.62 -4.10 -35.27
C LEU A 769 -1.62 -2.67 -35.83
N THR A 770 -1.23 -1.68 -35.01
CA THR A 770 -0.94 -0.33 -35.49
C THR A 770 0.50 -0.28 -36.00
N ALA A 771 0.75 0.31 -37.17
CA ALA A 771 2.05 0.22 -37.85
C ALA A 771 3.26 0.57 -36.96
N GLU A 772 3.14 1.58 -36.08
CA GLU A 772 4.20 1.97 -35.14
C GLU A 772 4.49 0.94 -34.03
N LEU A 773 3.52 0.09 -33.68
CA LEU A 773 3.64 -0.94 -32.65
C LEU A 773 3.84 -2.34 -33.22
N GLU A 774 3.33 -2.62 -34.42
CA GLU A 774 3.49 -3.88 -35.14
C GLU A 774 4.98 -4.17 -35.39
N ASP A 775 5.71 -3.22 -35.96
CA ASP A 775 7.16 -3.33 -36.18
C ASP A 775 7.96 -3.52 -34.88
N ARG A 776 7.54 -2.86 -33.79
CA ARG A 776 8.19 -2.98 -32.46
C ARG A 776 7.91 -4.32 -31.80
N LEU A 777 6.66 -4.80 -31.89
CA LEU A 777 6.25 -6.12 -31.41
C LEU A 777 7.03 -7.21 -32.15
N VAL A 778 7.06 -7.15 -33.49
CA VAL A 778 7.81 -8.07 -34.34
C VAL A 778 9.30 -8.05 -34.01
N GLY A 779 9.92 -6.87 -33.89
CA GLY A 779 11.32 -6.74 -33.52
C GLY A 779 11.65 -7.39 -32.16
N MET A 780 10.77 -7.21 -31.17
CA MET A 780 10.90 -7.85 -29.86
C MET A 780 10.73 -9.38 -29.93
N LEU A 781 9.70 -9.88 -30.63
CA LEU A 781 9.46 -11.32 -30.80
C LEU A 781 10.65 -12.00 -31.50
N ASN A 782 11.15 -11.42 -32.59
CA ASN A 782 12.34 -11.89 -33.30
C ASN A 782 13.58 -11.85 -32.41
N SER A 783 13.82 -10.74 -31.69
CA SER A 783 14.95 -10.61 -30.76
C SER A 783 14.94 -11.72 -29.70
N VAL A 784 13.79 -12.02 -29.11
CA VAL A 784 13.66 -13.11 -28.12
C VAL A 784 13.86 -14.49 -28.76
N LEU A 785 13.27 -14.76 -29.92
CA LEU A 785 13.46 -16.05 -30.62
C LEU A 785 14.93 -16.29 -31.00
N VAL A 786 15.62 -15.29 -31.55
CA VAL A 786 17.05 -15.37 -31.89
C VAL A 786 17.90 -15.61 -30.64
N LYS A 787 17.57 -14.98 -29.50
CA LYS A 787 18.30 -15.20 -28.23
C LYS A 787 18.01 -16.55 -27.58
N LEU A 788 16.83 -17.15 -27.77
CA LEU A 788 16.45 -18.44 -27.19
C LEU A 788 16.84 -19.65 -28.06
N ALA A 789 16.77 -19.53 -29.39
CA ALA A 789 16.95 -20.65 -30.34
C ALA A 789 18.01 -20.40 -31.44
N GLY A 790 18.60 -19.21 -31.48
CA GLY A 790 19.78 -18.92 -32.31
C GLY A 790 21.05 -19.62 -31.81
N PRO A 791 22.17 -19.50 -32.56
CA PRO A 791 23.38 -20.29 -32.31
C PRO A 791 23.97 -20.10 -30.91
N ARG A 792 23.85 -18.90 -30.31
CA ARG A 792 24.30 -18.62 -28.93
C ARG A 792 23.30 -18.98 -27.83
N GLY A 793 22.03 -19.23 -28.16
CA GLY A 793 20.96 -19.44 -27.17
C GLY A 793 21.10 -20.72 -26.33
N LEU A 794 21.97 -21.65 -26.76
CA LEU A 794 22.26 -22.92 -26.09
C LEU A 794 23.62 -22.98 -25.39
N ASP A 795 24.49 -21.98 -25.59
CA ASP A 795 25.80 -21.91 -24.91
C ASP A 795 25.65 -21.51 -23.43
N LEU A 796 24.50 -20.95 -23.07
CA LEU A 796 24.16 -20.39 -21.77
C LEU A 796 23.81 -21.48 -20.73
N LYS A 797 24.74 -22.40 -20.47
CA LYS A 797 24.60 -23.50 -19.48
C LYS A 797 24.72 -23.00 -18.04
N VAL A 798 23.65 -22.40 -17.53
CA VAL A 798 23.60 -21.82 -16.18
C VAL A 798 23.55 -22.90 -15.10
N THR A 799 24.55 -22.84 -14.22
CA THR A 799 24.52 -23.16 -12.78
C THR A 799 23.16 -23.02 -12.07
N ASN A 800 22.26 -24.02 -12.15
CA ASN A 800 20.94 -24.01 -11.51
C ASN A 800 20.04 -22.81 -11.92
N PRO A 801 19.36 -22.86 -13.10
CA PRO A 801 18.72 -21.69 -13.72
C PRO A 801 17.53 -21.13 -12.93
N GLU A 802 16.91 -21.93 -12.05
CA GLU A 802 15.78 -21.50 -11.21
C GLU A 802 16.15 -20.36 -10.25
N VAL A 803 17.42 -20.30 -9.81
CA VAL A 803 17.94 -19.24 -8.92
C VAL A 803 17.81 -17.86 -9.56
N TYR A 804 17.99 -17.78 -10.88
CA TYR A 804 17.90 -16.56 -11.69
C TYR A 804 16.48 -16.28 -12.19
N LYS A 805 15.50 -17.11 -11.79
CA LYS A 805 14.16 -17.17 -12.36
C LYS A 805 14.17 -17.38 -13.89
N PHE A 806 15.23 -17.95 -14.45
CA PHE A 806 15.34 -18.13 -15.90
C PHE A 806 14.52 -19.34 -16.35
N ARG A 807 13.43 -19.10 -17.08
CA ARG A 807 12.49 -20.13 -17.55
C ARG A 807 12.39 -20.15 -19.08
N PRO A 808 13.48 -20.45 -19.82
CA PRO A 808 13.52 -20.30 -21.28
C PRO A 808 12.44 -21.11 -22.01
N LYS A 809 12.03 -22.27 -21.49
CA LYS A 809 10.92 -23.07 -22.03
C LYS A 809 9.57 -22.34 -21.97
N VAL A 810 9.30 -21.65 -20.86
CA VAL A 810 8.05 -20.93 -20.61
C VAL A 810 8.00 -19.66 -21.46
N MET A 811 9.11 -18.91 -21.48
CA MET A 811 9.27 -17.76 -22.38
C MET A 811 9.07 -18.17 -23.85
N LEU A 812 9.65 -19.30 -24.28
CA LEU A 812 9.51 -19.77 -25.66
C LEU A 812 8.05 -20.13 -26.00
N ARG A 813 7.31 -20.78 -25.08
CA ARG A 813 5.87 -21.03 -25.26
C ARG A 813 5.12 -19.73 -25.51
N GLU A 814 5.29 -18.76 -24.63
CA GLU A 814 4.47 -17.54 -24.62
C GLU A 814 4.79 -16.61 -25.79
N ILE A 815 6.05 -16.55 -26.22
CA ILE A 815 6.43 -15.86 -27.46
C ILE A 815 5.81 -16.55 -28.69
N VAL A 816 5.77 -17.87 -28.73
CA VAL A 816 5.15 -18.64 -29.81
C VAL A 816 3.62 -18.48 -29.80
N GLU A 817 2.98 -18.49 -28.63
CA GLU A 817 1.54 -18.22 -28.49
C GLU A 817 1.20 -16.79 -28.91
N THR A 818 2.01 -15.80 -28.51
CA THR A 818 1.89 -14.40 -28.97
C THR A 818 1.97 -14.30 -30.50
N ILE A 819 2.91 -15.00 -31.14
CA ILE A 819 3.02 -15.05 -32.61
C ILE A 819 1.77 -15.69 -33.23
N LEU A 820 1.26 -16.78 -32.63
CA LEU A 820 0.07 -17.47 -33.12
C LEU A 820 -1.20 -16.61 -33.02
N HIS A 821 -1.32 -15.74 -32.01
CA HIS A 821 -2.43 -14.77 -31.91
C HIS A 821 -2.51 -13.85 -33.13
N PHE A 822 -1.37 -13.48 -33.73
CA PHE A 822 -1.31 -12.62 -34.91
C PHE A 822 -1.08 -13.36 -36.23
N SER A 823 -0.89 -14.67 -36.22
CA SER A 823 -0.53 -15.47 -37.41
C SER A 823 -1.54 -15.39 -38.57
N GLN A 824 -2.78 -14.99 -38.28
CA GLN A 824 -3.87 -14.79 -39.25
C GLN A 824 -3.81 -13.45 -40.02
N TYR A 825 -2.98 -12.48 -39.60
CA TYR A 825 -2.91 -11.16 -40.24
C TYR A 825 -1.77 -11.10 -41.25
N GLU A 826 -2.10 -10.77 -42.50
CA GLU A 826 -1.13 -10.64 -43.60
C GLU A 826 -0.11 -9.50 -43.33
N SER A 827 -0.52 -8.41 -42.66
CA SER A 827 0.38 -7.32 -42.25
C SER A 827 1.49 -7.83 -41.33
N PHE A 828 1.11 -8.64 -40.35
CA PHE A 828 2.04 -9.19 -39.36
C PHE A 828 2.98 -10.21 -39.99
N GLN A 829 2.48 -11.08 -40.87
CA GLN A 829 3.32 -12.01 -41.64
C GLN A 829 4.38 -11.28 -42.47
N LEU A 830 3.98 -10.18 -43.14
CA LEU A 830 4.88 -9.34 -43.92
C LEU A 830 5.88 -8.62 -43.03
N ALA A 831 5.45 -8.03 -41.91
CA ALA A 831 6.32 -7.35 -40.95
C ALA A 831 7.37 -8.29 -40.36
N VAL A 832 7.00 -9.54 -40.01
CA VAL A 832 7.96 -10.56 -39.55
C VAL A 832 8.99 -10.88 -40.63
N ALA A 833 8.57 -11.01 -41.90
CA ALA A 833 9.49 -11.28 -43.00
C ALA A 833 10.44 -10.09 -43.30
N THR A 834 9.95 -8.84 -43.24
CA THR A 834 10.77 -7.65 -43.57
C THR A 834 11.67 -7.18 -42.41
N ASN A 835 11.49 -7.71 -41.21
CA ASN A 835 12.26 -7.31 -40.03
C ASN A 835 13.72 -7.81 -40.08
N GLY A 836 14.68 -6.89 -39.91
CA GLY A 836 16.12 -7.20 -40.02
C GLY A 836 16.71 -8.17 -38.98
N LEU A 837 15.93 -8.63 -38.00
CA LEU A 837 16.31 -9.69 -37.04
C LEU A 837 15.75 -11.08 -37.42
N TYR A 838 15.02 -11.21 -38.53
CA TYR A 838 14.46 -12.48 -38.99
C TYR A 838 15.54 -13.47 -39.47
N ASP A 839 15.44 -14.73 -39.03
CA ASP A 839 16.23 -15.86 -39.54
C ASP A 839 15.35 -17.11 -39.64
N ALA A 840 15.07 -17.57 -40.86
CA ALA A 840 14.33 -18.80 -41.13
C ALA A 840 14.96 -20.05 -40.47
N SER A 841 16.29 -20.05 -40.25
CA SER A 841 16.98 -21.12 -39.52
C SER A 841 16.59 -21.18 -38.04
N VAL A 842 16.32 -20.03 -37.42
CA VAL A 842 15.86 -19.93 -36.02
C VAL A 842 14.43 -20.43 -35.90
N TYR A 843 13.53 -20.00 -36.78
CA TYR A 843 12.13 -20.45 -36.77
C TYR A 843 12.00 -21.98 -36.90
N ARG A 844 12.73 -22.61 -37.82
CA ARG A 844 12.75 -24.08 -37.95
C ARG A 844 13.36 -24.79 -36.73
N LYS A 845 14.38 -24.19 -36.07
CA LYS A 845 14.93 -24.71 -34.81
C LYS A 845 13.94 -24.58 -33.65
N CYS A 846 13.19 -23.47 -33.56
CA CYS A 846 12.13 -23.28 -32.57
C CYS A 846 11.10 -24.39 -32.65
N ALA A 847 10.56 -24.69 -33.84
CA ALA A 847 9.62 -25.78 -34.04
C ALA A 847 10.17 -27.13 -33.54
N GLY A 848 11.39 -27.49 -33.91
CA GLY A 848 12.05 -28.71 -33.42
C GLY A 848 12.27 -28.74 -31.90
N ILE A 849 12.50 -27.59 -31.26
CA ILE A 849 12.58 -27.48 -29.79
C ILE A 849 11.19 -27.68 -29.16
N LEU A 850 10.13 -27.08 -29.71
CA LEU A 850 8.76 -27.24 -29.22
C LEU A 850 8.30 -28.70 -29.31
N GLN A 851 8.45 -29.34 -30.48
CA GLN A 851 8.12 -30.75 -30.69
C GLN A 851 8.82 -31.68 -29.69
N ARG A 852 10.11 -31.43 -29.40
CA ARG A 852 10.90 -32.24 -28.45
C ARG A 852 10.57 -31.97 -26.99
N THR A 853 10.15 -30.75 -26.64
CA THR A 853 9.96 -30.35 -25.23
C THR A 853 8.53 -30.50 -24.72
N GLN A 854 7.54 -30.67 -25.61
CA GLN A 854 6.11 -30.86 -25.30
C GLN A 854 5.54 -29.80 -24.34
N VAL A 855 6.04 -28.56 -24.42
CA VAL A 855 5.57 -27.42 -23.61
C VAL A 855 4.31 -26.78 -24.21
N VAL A 856 3.97 -27.15 -25.45
CA VAL A 856 2.92 -26.57 -26.28
C VAL A 856 2.17 -27.68 -27.01
N ASP A 857 0.85 -27.56 -27.14
CA ASP A 857 0.01 -28.55 -27.82
C ASP A 857 0.47 -28.84 -29.26
N ALA A 858 0.39 -30.11 -29.68
CA ALA A 858 0.78 -30.53 -31.03
C ALA A 858 0.05 -29.75 -32.14
N ALA A 859 -1.19 -29.31 -31.90
CA ALA A 859 -1.95 -28.48 -32.84
C ALA A 859 -1.36 -27.06 -32.98
N LYS A 860 -0.99 -26.41 -31.88
CA LYS A 860 -0.31 -25.10 -31.87
C LYS A 860 1.08 -25.19 -32.51
N VAL A 861 1.81 -26.29 -32.28
CA VAL A 861 3.11 -26.53 -32.93
C VAL A 861 2.97 -26.65 -34.45
N ALA A 862 1.98 -27.42 -34.94
CA ALA A 862 1.69 -27.51 -36.38
C ALA A 862 1.25 -26.17 -37.00
N ALA A 863 0.49 -25.35 -36.26
CA ALA A 863 0.14 -23.99 -36.69
C ALA A 863 1.39 -23.08 -36.79
N PHE A 864 2.34 -23.21 -35.86
CA PHE A 864 3.59 -22.46 -35.90
C PHE A 864 4.51 -22.90 -37.04
N ASP A 865 4.60 -24.20 -37.32
CA ASP A 865 5.29 -24.74 -38.51
C ASP A 865 4.68 -24.18 -39.81
N SER A 866 3.34 -24.12 -39.91
CA SER A 866 2.65 -23.51 -41.05
C SER A 866 2.95 -22.02 -41.19
N PHE A 867 2.91 -21.26 -40.10
CA PHE A 867 3.23 -19.83 -40.08
C PHE A 867 4.68 -19.57 -40.50
N ALA A 868 5.63 -20.35 -39.98
CA ALA A 868 7.05 -20.24 -40.31
C ALA A 868 7.29 -20.46 -41.81
N GLN A 869 6.60 -21.41 -42.44
CA GLN A 869 6.66 -21.64 -43.89
C GLN A 869 6.12 -20.44 -44.67
N THR A 870 4.94 -19.91 -44.30
CA THR A 870 4.35 -18.73 -44.97
C THR A 870 5.27 -17.51 -44.91
N VAL A 871 5.86 -17.22 -43.75
CA VAL A 871 6.82 -16.12 -43.58
C VAL A 871 8.11 -16.36 -44.36
N GLU A 872 8.60 -17.60 -44.43
CA GLU A 872 9.79 -17.94 -45.22
C GLU A 872 9.56 -17.73 -46.72
N ASP A 873 8.36 -18.04 -47.22
CA ASP A 873 8.04 -17.86 -48.63
C ASP A 873 7.75 -16.38 -48.98
N LEU A 874 7.17 -15.60 -48.07
CA LEU A 874 7.10 -14.14 -48.17
C LEU A 874 8.49 -13.49 -48.17
N PHE A 875 9.40 -13.96 -47.31
CA PHE A 875 10.79 -13.48 -47.26
C PHE A 875 11.52 -13.76 -48.58
N LYS A 876 11.35 -14.96 -49.15
CA LYS A 876 11.90 -15.31 -50.48
C LYS A 876 11.31 -14.42 -51.57
N SER A 877 9.99 -14.19 -51.59
CA SER A 877 9.36 -13.29 -52.57
C SER A 877 9.96 -11.89 -52.48
N ASN A 878 9.95 -11.27 -51.29
CA ASN A 878 10.50 -9.91 -51.10
C ASN A 878 11.98 -9.84 -51.49
N THR A 879 12.80 -10.82 -51.09
CA THR A 879 14.23 -10.86 -51.45
C THR A 879 14.43 -11.04 -52.95
N GLN A 880 13.56 -11.81 -53.62
CA GLN A 880 13.60 -12.02 -55.06
C GLN A 880 13.12 -10.78 -55.82
N ASP A 881 12.09 -10.08 -55.32
CA ASP A 881 11.61 -8.81 -55.87
C ASP A 881 12.67 -7.70 -55.71
N GLU A 882 13.38 -7.64 -54.57
CA GLU A 882 14.56 -6.77 -54.38
C GLU A 882 15.72 -7.15 -55.31
N ALA A 883 16.00 -8.44 -55.49
CA ALA A 883 17.05 -8.89 -56.42
C ALA A 883 16.71 -8.62 -57.90
N MET A 884 15.43 -8.52 -58.25
CA MET A 884 14.95 -8.16 -59.59
C MET A 884 15.06 -6.65 -59.88
N LEU A 885 15.13 -5.80 -58.85
CA LEU A 885 15.23 -4.33 -59.01
C LEU A 885 16.64 -3.84 -59.42
N GLY A 886 17.68 -4.65 -59.25
CA GLY A 886 19.05 -4.34 -59.68
C GLY A 886 19.72 -3.20 -58.89
N ASP A 887 20.73 -2.56 -59.48
CA ASP A 887 21.38 -1.38 -58.88
C ASP A 887 20.42 -0.17 -58.90
N ILE A 888 19.89 0.17 -57.72
CA ILE A 888 19.02 1.33 -57.51
C ILE A 888 19.84 2.62 -57.72
N PRO A 889 19.36 3.58 -58.53
CA PRO A 889 19.99 4.90 -58.65
C PRO A 889 20.11 5.62 -57.30
N ASP A 890 21.26 6.20 -57.00
CA ASP A 890 21.55 6.91 -55.74
C ASP A 890 20.48 7.97 -55.38
N GLU A 891 19.85 8.60 -56.39
CA GLU A 891 18.77 9.60 -56.23
C GLU A 891 17.43 9.04 -55.72
N PHE A 892 17.24 7.72 -55.78
CA PHE A 892 16.06 7.01 -55.27
C PHE A 892 16.34 6.28 -53.94
N MET A 893 17.58 6.31 -53.46
CA MET A 893 18.00 5.69 -52.20
C MET A 893 17.85 6.64 -51.02
N ASP A 894 17.33 6.14 -49.91
CA ASP A 894 17.32 6.84 -48.63
C ASP A 894 18.78 7.06 -48.16
N PRO A 895 19.21 8.31 -47.89
CA PRO A 895 20.60 8.59 -47.56
C PRO A 895 21.06 8.11 -46.17
N LEU A 896 20.16 7.63 -45.31
CA LEU A 896 20.46 7.06 -43.99
C LEU A 896 20.47 5.52 -44.05
N LEU A 897 19.45 4.90 -44.65
CA LEU A 897 19.29 3.45 -44.70
C LEU A 897 19.86 2.78 -45.97
N TRP A 898 20.16 3.54 -47.02
CA TRP A 898 20.63 3.04 -48.32
C TRP A 898 19.69 1.98 -48.92
N GLN A 899 18.39 2.25 -48.85
CA GLN A 899 17.28 1.44 -49.40
C GLN A 899 16.38 2.31 -50.29
N LEU A 900 15.56 1.71 -51.15
CA LEU A 900 14.64 2.45 -52.02
C LEU A 900 13.60 3.25 -51.20
N MET A 901 13.50 4.56 -51.42
CA MET A 901 12.49 5.41 -50.77
C MET A 901 11.06 5.05 -51.25
N LYS A 902 10.15 4.75 -50.33
CA LYS A 902 8.73 4.43 -50.57
C LYS A 902 7.85 5.69 -50.48
N GLU A 903 8.14 6.55 -49.51
CA GLU A 903 7.49 7.83 -49.26
C GLU A 903 8.55 8.94 -49.09
N PRO A 904 9.20 9.42 -50.18
CA PRO A 904 10.19 10.47 -50.07
C PRO A 904 9.58 11.78 -49.53
N VAL A 905 10.18 12.33 -48.48
CA VAL A 905 9.86 13.63 -47.88
C VAL A 905 11.08 14.54 -47.92
N THR A 906 10.86 15.81 -48.23
CA THR A 906 11.90 16.83 -48.25
C THR A 906 11.95 17.53 -46.89
N LEU A 907 13.15 17.57 -46.32
CA LEU A 907 13.48 18.27 -45.07
C LEU A 907 13.61 19.79 -45.32
N PRO A 908 13.42 20.65 -44.30
CA PRO A 908 13.73 22.08 -44.40
C PRO A 908 15.20 22.37 -44.75
N SER A 909 16.11 21.44 -44.48
CA SER A 909 17.53 21.46 -44.87
C SER A 909 17.76 21.17 -46.36
N GLY A 910 16.74 20.75 -47.11
CA GLY A 910 16.81 20.41 -48.53
C GLY A 910 17.18 18.95 -48.83
N TYR A 911 17.55 18.16 -47.83
CA TYR A 911 17.75 16.71 -47.98
C TYR A 911 16.42 15.99 -48.18
N VAL A 912 16.43 14.90 -48.95
CA VAL A 912 15.27 14.02 -49.14
C VAL A 912 15.56 12.68 -48.48
N VAL A 913 14.60 12.20 -47.70
CA VAL A 913 14.65 10.96 -46.91
C VAL A 913 13.32 10.24 -47.01
N ASP A 914 13.28 8.94 -46.73
CA ASP A 914 12.00 8.25 -46.59
C ASP A 914 11.28 8.70 -45.30
N ARG A 915 9.96 8.85 -45.40
CA ARG A 915 9.10 9.27 -44.30
C ARG A 915 9.19 8.35 -43.09
N ALA A 916 9.32 7.04 -43.28
CA ALA A 916 9.46 6.10 -42.17
C ALA A 916 10.78 6.33 -41.43
N THR A 917 11.88 6.45 -42.18
CA THR A 917 13.23 6.70 -41.64
C THR A 917 13.28 7.95 -40.77
N ILE A 918 12.80 9.09 -41.29
CA ILE A 918 12.86 10.35 -40.54
C ILE A 918 11.89 10.38 -39.36
N THR A 919 10.72 9.73 -39.48
CA THR A 919 9.77 9.64 -38.35
C THR A 919 10.37 8.80 -37.22
N GLN A 920 11.06 7.70 -37.53
CA GLN A 920 11.79 6.89 -36.55
C GLN A 920 12.97 7.65 -35.93
N HIS A 921 13.68 8.48 -36.71
CA HIS A 921 14.73 9.37 -36.17
C HIS A 921 14.13 10.38 -35.18
N LEU A 922 13.08 11.10 -35.57
CA LEU A 922 12.40 12.12 -34.75
C LEU A 922 11.73 11.57 -33.48
N MET A 923 11.43 10.27 -33.42
CA MET A 923 11.00 9.59 -32.19
C MET A 923 12.13 9.38 -31.18
N ASN A 924 13.39 9.37 -31.61
CA ASN A 924 14.57 9.16 -30.77
C ASN A 924 15.34 10.47 -30.49
N ASP A 925 15.45 11.35 -31.49
CA ASP A 925 16.13 12.65 -31.42
C ASP A 925 15.36 13.68 -32.28
N ALA A 926 14.89 14.77 -31.67
CA ALA A 926 14.03 15.77 -32.32
C ALA A 926 14.83 16.81 -33.15
N SER A 927 15.77 16.33 -33.96
CA SER A 927 16.64 17.13 -34.81
C SER A 927 16.73 16.59 -36.24
N ASP A 928 17.26 17.40 -37.16
CA ASP A 928 17.59 16.99 -38.52
C ASP A 928 18.88 16.13 -38.50
N PRO A 929 18.87 14.90 -39.07
CA PRO A 929 19.99 13.97 -38.96
C PRO A 929 21.27 14.44 -39.69
N PHE A 930 21.18 15.42 -40.60
CA PHE A 930 22.31 15.95 -41.37
C PHE A 930 22.85 17.27 -40.80
N THR A 931 21.97 18.14 -40.29
CA THR A 931 22.35 19.49 -39.81
C THR A 931 22.26 19.66 -38.29
N ARG A 932 21.66 18.71 -37.56
CA ARG A 932 21.32 18.77 -36.12
C ARG A 932 20.46 19.98 -35.71
N SER A 933 19.81 20.65 -36.66
CA SER A 933 18.84 21.72 -36.35
C SER A 933 17.54 21.13 -35.79
N PRO A 934 16.86 21.76 -34.81
CA PRO A 934 15.59 21.25 -34.28
C PRO A 934 14.54 21.07 -35.39
N LEU A 935 13.88 19.91 -35.41
CA LEU A 935 12.96 19.52 -36.47
C LEU A 935 11.73 18.82 -35.87
N THR A 936 10.55 19.05 -36.47
CA THR A 936 9.30 18.38 -36.07
C THR A 936 8.61 17.76 -37.28
N VAL A 937 7.81 16.72 -37.04
CA VAL A 937 7.12 15.93 -38.09
C VAL A 937 6.24 16.80 -39.00
N ASP A 938 5.64 17.87 -38.46
CA ASP A 938 4.80 18.82 -39.21
C ASP A 938 5.56 19.66 -40.25
N GLN A 939 6.90 19.69 -40.18
CA GLN A 939 7.77 20.45 -41.10
C GLN A 939 8.23 19.62 -42.31
N LEU A 940 7.87 18.34 -42.38
CA LEU A 940 8.22 17.44 -43.47
C LEU A 940 7.32 17.68 -44.70
N VAL A 941 7.91 17.97 -45.86
CA VAL A 941 7.14 18.25 -47.09
C VAL A 941 7.12 17.01 -47.99
N PRO A 942 5.95 16.40 -48.29
CA PRO A 942 5.89 15.21 -49.15
C PRO A 942 6.37 15.48 -50.59
N ASN A 943 7.36 14.71 -51.05
CA ASN A 943 7.93 14.85 -52.39
C ASN A 943 7.20 13.94 -53.40
N ALA A 944 5.97 14.32 -53.73
CA ALA A 944 5.11 13.55 -54.65
C ALA A 944 5.71 13.37 -56.05
N ALA A 945 6.56 14.30 -56.51
CA ALA A 945 7.24 14.20 -57.80
C ALA A 945 8.29 13.08 -57.81
N LEU A 946 9.15 13.02 -56.79
CA LEU A 946 10.13 11.94 -56.65
C LEU A 946 9.43 10.59 -56.42
N LYS A 947 8.35 10.57 -55.61
CA LYS A 947 7.55 9.35 -55.41
C LYS A 947 7.01 8.78 -56.73
N ALA A 948 6.51 9.64 -57.63
CA ALA A 948 6.04 9.23 -58.96
C ALA A 948 7.18 8.75 -59.87
N GLN A 949 8.38 9.34 -59.79
CA GLN A 949 9.56 8.90 -60.54
C GLN A 949 10.05 7.52 -60.06
N ILE A 950 10.13 7.31 -58.74
CA ILE A 950 10.47 6.02 -58.15
C ILE A 950 9.46 4.94 -58.56
N GLN A 951 8.15 5.24 -58.46
CA GLN A 951 7.11 4.30 -58.89
C GLN A 951 7.19 3.97 -60.39
N ALA A 952 7.51 4.94 -61.24
CA ALA A 952 7.72 4.71 -62.68
C ALA A 952 8.99 3.88 -62.96
N TRP A 953 10.06 4.08 -62.19
CA TRP A 953 11.30 3.30 -62.29
C TRP A 953 11.09 1.85 -61.84
N VAL A 954 10.48 1.63 -60.67
CA VAL A 954 10.08 0.31 -60.17
C VAL A 954 9.20 -0.43 -61.19
N ALA A 955 8.18 0.23 -61.74
CA ALA A 955 7.30 -0.34 -62.75
C ALA A 955 7.99 -0.60 -64.12
N ALA A 956 9.18 -0.04 -64.34
CA ALA A 956 10.02 -0.32 -65.51
C ALA A 956 10.97 -1.51 -65.29
N GLN A 957 11.39 -1.80 -64.05
CA GLN A 957 12.20 -2.97 -63.71
C GLN A 957 11.36 -4.27 -63.58
N HIS A 958 10.08 -4.17 -63.22
CA HIS A 958 9.16 -5.33 -63.18
C HIS A 958 8.58 -5.73 -64.56
N LYS A 959 9.20 -5.35 -65.67
CA LYS A 959 8.78 -5.65 -67.05
C LYS A 959 9.86 -6.33 -67.88
#